data_AF-A0A173TI82-F1
#
_entry.id   AF-A0A173TI82-F1
#
_cell.length_a   1.000
_cell.length_b   1.000
_cell.length_c   1.000
_cell.angle_alpha   90.00
_cell.angle_beta   90.00
_cell.angle_gamma   90.00
#
_symmetry.space_group_name_H-M   'P 1'
#
loop_
_entity.id
_entity.type
_entity.pdbx_description
1 polymer ?
#
loop_
_entity_poly.entity_id
_entity_poly.type
_entity_poly.pdbx_seq_one_letter_code
_entity_poly.pdbx_strand_id
1 'polypeptide(L)'
;MNDFTILHLSDLHFNKKGKQLPDLMVNLLSDIKEQLKYINNLIIVVTGDLVHRGNYEYKNSVLTFFEKLSDIVGSKAKDIYIIPGNHDKVRNCVDSKMLEDYDKKEAQEFYQDYWKYVKFGFSQYQELVKEIYAKFNCVEDVERKIKTDLYGVSVTELSSINKKIAFLQFNTAWACTGDADERKLKIGAFQLESIVGEYEDLKGEKKYDLTIALAHHPLDWLTGEEENLLRTKILSNYSLDCDVYISGHIHNRDVTNLLSPRHSLTTLVSGIGWPDDERPTSFPHKHTYSWYQFNLDLNSIDVYVRSSNDINKFQPDLQFYTTQQNRVDEKIVMPIDQHKTQPYFYLSTVEGRTSKVCYFTGDTVKWLQTYMTIIGKCRIKVYKELEKIKYDTYDIMKYLLLSDKRLAKKIDVERLVHELYDIFYLGIDHKNIVKFIYKTRKGKRLKNFWYDEYSGYLQAICSSLANAISCTLKENKVEEDKEGETEGEEEEKIKECDVRVHFRCLDLESDNYYHLCTSILGEENYMQSLKWGQLLQSSYETKKPLVASINREYCAESYLKNETKEKDQKKWIDFLTAVPNAYRNAYLELDRETEQVIKRRPWVTFGITIYKEEYTYLLYLMDFFRIDDVISDFFHQFEFYIPIDYEDFANYIIKGKEGVKNKNETGK
;
A
#
# COMPACT_ATOMS: atom_id res chain seq x y z
N MET A 1 2.76 -13.86 -11.88
CA MET A 1 2.17 -15.22 -11.92
C MET A 1 0.91 -15.13 -11.10
N ASN A 2 -0.23 -15.48 -11.68
CA ASN A 2 -1.52 -15.42 -11.00
C ASN A 2 -1.75 -16.76 -10.30
N ASP A 3 -2.32 -16.75 -9.10
CA ASP A 3 -2.51 -17.99 -8.33
C ASP A 3 -3.61 -18.85 -8.98
N PHE A 4 -4.80 -18.27 -9.14
CA PHE A 4 -5.91 -18.92 -9.84
C PHE A 4 -6.96 -17.92 -10.33
N THR A 5 -7.86 -18.39 -11.18
CA THR A 5 -8.98 -17.61 -11.71
C THR A 5 -10.28 -18.36 -11.46
N ILE A 6 -11.32 -17.64 -11.06
CA ILE A 6 -12.69 -18.13 -11.04
C ILE A 6 -13.41 -17.67 -12.31
N LEU A 7 -13.96 -18.61 -13.06
CA LEU A 7 -14.99 -18.32 -14.06
C LEU A 7 -16.34 -18.38 -13.36
N HIS A 8 -17.05 -17.26 -13.29
CA HIS A 8 -18.36 -17.17 -12.66
C HIS A 8 -19.47 -17.11 -13.70
N LEU A 9 -20.33 -18.13 -13.69
CA LEU A 9 -21.53 -18.24 -14.49
C LEU A 9 -22.76 -18.26 -13.56
N SER A 10 -23.84 -17.63 -13.98
CA SER A 10 -25.11 -17.63 -13.24
C SER A 10 -26.27 -17.34 -14.18
N ASP A 11 -27.48 -17.72 -13.79
CA ASP A 11 -28.73 -17.35 -14.46
C ASP A 11 -28.71 -17.75 -15.93
N LEU A 12 -28.32 -19.01 -16.20
CA LEU A 12 -28.13 -19.54 -17.56
C LEU A 12 -29.47 -19.76 -18.28
N HIS A 13 -30.52 -20.13 -17.54
CA HIS A 13 -31.90 -20.27 -18.02
C HIS A 13 -32.06 -20.96 -19.37
N PHE A 14 -31.47 -22.15 -19.55
CA PHE A 14 -31.64 -22.90 -20.79
C PHE A 14 -33.12 -23.19 -21.07
N ASN A 15 -33.57 -22.85 -22.29
CA ASN A 15 -34.98 -22.91 -22.72
C ASN A 15 -35.20 -23.67 -24.05
N LYS A 16 -34.17 -24.33 -24.60
CA LYS A 16 -34.25 -25.12 -25.84
C LYS A 16 -34.23 -26.62 -25.53
N LYS A 17 -35.12 -27.39 -26.18
CA LYS A 17 -35.15 -28.86 -26.07
C LYS A 17 -34.04 -29.49 -26.91
N GLY A 18 -33.66 -30.72 -26.55
CA GLY A 18 -32.65 -31.48 -27.28
C GLY A 18 -31.23 -30.94 -27.04
N LYS A 19 -30.32 -31.14 -28.01
CA LYS A 19 -28.90 -30.73 -27.93
C LYS A 19 -28.62 -29.36 -28.57
N GLN A 20 -29.66 -28.59 -28.87
CA GLN A 20 -29.51 -27.27 -29.49
C GLN A 20 -29.11 -26.23 -28.43
N LEU A 21 -28.10 -25.41 -28.73
CA LEU A 21 -27.68 -24.30 -27.88
C LEU A 21 -28.20 -22.99 -28.46
N PRO A 22 -28.70 -22.05 -27.63
CA PRO A 22 -28.95 -20.68 -28.08
C PRO A 22 -27.67 -20.02 -28.60
N ASP A 23 -27.78 -19.11 -29.58
CA ASP A 23 -26.63 -18.40 -30.17
C ASP A 23 -25.80 -17.65 -29.11
N LEU A 24 -26.46 -17.08 -28.11
CA LEU A 24 -25.82 -16.46 -26.94
C LEU A 24 -24.85 -17.40 -26.24
N MET A 25 -25.25 -18.65 -25.99
CA MET A 25 -24.43 -19.65 -25.31
C MET A 25 -23.27 -20.13 -26.18
N VAL A 26 -23.45 -20.18 -27.51
CA VAL A 26 -22.36 -20.46 -28.44
C VAL A 26 -21.32 -19.35 -28.44
N ASN A 27 -21.77 -18.09 -28.46
CA ASN A 27 -20.88 -16.93 -28.40
C ASN A 27 -20.18 -16.80 -27.05
N LEU A 28 -20.84 -17.16 -25.94
CA LEU A 28 -20.23 -17.24 -24.61
C LEU A 28 -19.07 -18.23 -24.59
N LEU A 29 -19.26 -19.45 -25.12
CA LEU A 29 -18.19 -20.45 -25.23
C LEU A 29 -17.01 -19.94 -26.07
N SER A 30 -17.30 -19.19 -27.14
CA SER A 30 -16.28 -18.57 -27.98
C SER A 30 -15.46 -17.53 -27.22
N ASP A 31 -16.10 -16.61 -26.48
CA ASP A 31 -15.38 -15.60 -25.69
C ASP A 31 -14.61 -16.25 -24.54
N ILE A 32 -15.18 -17.23 -23.84
CA ILE A 32 -14.48 -18.01 -22.80
C ILE A 32 -13.19 -18.62 -23.37
N LYS A 33 -13.25 -19.23 -24.56
CA LYS A 33 -12.08 -19.81 -25.21
C LYS A 33 -10.98 -18.77 -25.50
N GLU A 34 -11.36 -17.55 -25.86
CA GLU A 34 -10.41 -16.46 -26.08
C GLU A 34 -9.75 -15.98 -24.79
N GLN A 35 -10.53 -15.80 -23.72
CA GLN A 35 -10.03 -15.35 -22.41
C GLN A 35 -9.09 -16.37 -21.75
N LEU A 36 -9.31 -17.67 -21.99
CA LEU A 36 -8.51 -18.74 -21.39
C LEU A 36 -7.03 -18.76 -21.80
N LYS A 37 -6.61 -18.02 -22.83
CA LYS A 37 -5.22 -18.05 -23.35
C LYS A 37 -4.16 -17.84 -22.25
N TYR A 38 -4.46 -16.99 -21.26
CA TYR A 38 -3.52 -16.59 -20.21
C TYR A 38 -3.81 -17.19 -18.83
N ILE A 39 -4.74 -18.16 -18.73
CA ILE A 39 -5.17 -18.78 -17.48
C ILE A 39 -4.60 -20.20 -17.36
N ASN A 40 -4.07 -20.56 -16.19
CA ASN A 40 -3.48 -21.87 -15.91
C ASN A 40 -4.25 -22.68 -14.86
N ASN A 41 -4.72 -22.02 -13.79
CA ASN A 41 -5.50 -22.63 -12.72
C ASN A 41 -6.90 -22.01 -12.74
N LEU A 42 -7.88 -22.76 -13.22
CA LEU A 42 -9.27 -22.32 -13.35
C LEU A 42 -10.15 -23.07 -12.35
N ILE A 43 -10.97 -22.34 -11.61
CA ILE A 43 -12.10 -22.90 -10.85
C ILE A 43 -13.38 -22.37 -11.50
N ILE A 44 -14.31 -23.26 -11.82
CA ILE A 44 -15.60 -22.88 -12.42
C ILE A 44 -16.63 -22.80 -11.30
N VAL A 45 -17.33 -21.68 -11.20
CA VAL A 45 -18.39 -21.46 -10.22
C VAL A 45 -19.67 -21.16 -10.97
N VAL A 46 -20.73 -21.91 -10.66
CA VAL A 46 -22.06 -21.72 -11.23
C VAL A 46 -23.05 -21.47 -10.10
N THR A 47 -23.55 -20.24 -9.99
CA THR A 47 -24.41 -19.79 -8.89
C THR A 47 -25.90 -19.93 -9.20
N GLY A 48 -26.31 -21.02 -9.85
CA GLY A 48 -27.71 -21.42 -10.00
C GLY A 48 -28.40 -21.02 -11.30
N ASP A 49 -29.67 -21.40 -11.41
CA ASP A 49 -30.58 -21.15 -12.52
C ASP A 49 -30.08 -21.73 -13.85
N LEU A 50 -29.81 -23.04 -13.83
CA LEU A 50 -29.40 -23.80 -15.00
C LEU A 50 -30.53 -23.92 -16.02
N VAL A 51 -31.73 -24.26 -15.54
CA VAL A 51 -32.89 -24.49 -16.40
C VAL A 51 -33.91 -23.37 -16.26
N HIS A 52 -34.63 -23.12 -17.34
CA HIS A 52 -35.70 -22.13 -17.30
C HIS A 52 -36.91 -22.69 -16.52
N ARG A 53 -37.23 -22.06 -15.37
CA ARG A 53 -38.42 -22.32 -14.52
C ARG A 53 -38.63 -23.79 -14.12
N GLY A 54 -37.56 -24.48 -13.75
CA GLY A 54 -37.60 -25.85 -13.26
C GLY A 54 -37.99 -26.86 -14.34
N ASN A 55 -37.93 -26.47 -15.62
CA ASN A 55 -38.28 -27.36 -16.72
C ASN A 55 -37.06 -28.16 -17.19
N TYR A 56 -36.95 -29.38 -16.71
CA TYR A 56 -35.86 -30.30 -17.04
C TYR A 56 -35.98 -30.98 -18.40
N GLU A 57 -36.98 -30.66 -19.23
CA GLU A 57 -36.96 -31.01 -20.66
C GLU A 57 -35.75 -30.40 -21.38
N TYR A 58 -35.18 -29.32 -20.83
CA TYR A 58 -34.02 -28.62 -21.37
C TYR A 58 -32.67 -29.21 -20.94
N LYS A 59 -32.66 -30.26 -20.10
CA LYS A 59 -31.43 -30.83 -19.51
C LYS A 59 -30.36 -31.19 -20.55
N ASN A 60 -30.77 -31.72 -21.70
CA ASN A 60 -29.84 -32.11 -22.78
C ASN A 60 -29.10 -30.90 -23.39
N SER A 61 -29.72 -29.72 -23.39
CA SER A 61 -29.09 -28.49 -23.88
C SER A 61 -28.04 -28.01 -22.88
N VAL A 62 -28.37 -28.03 -21.58
CA VAL A 62 -27.44 -27.74 -20.48
C VAL A 62 -26.22 -28.66 -20.55
N LEU A 63 -26.44 -29.98 -20.67
CA LEU A 63 -25.36 -30.96 -20.77
C LEU A 63 -24.47 -30.73 -22.00
N THR A 64 -25.06 -30.36 -23.13
CA THR A 64 -24.31 -30.04 -24.36
C THR A 64 -23.42 -28.81 -24.17
N PHE A 65 -23.89 -27.81 -23.41
CA PHE A 65 -23.09 -26.64 -23.07
C PHE A 65 -21.89 -27.00 -22.19
N PHE A 66 -22.13 -27.73 -21.09
CA PHE A 66 -21.06 -28.10 -20.15
C PHE A 66 -20.05 -29.10 -20.74
N GLU A 67 -20.49 -29.98 -21.64
CA GLU A 67 -19.60 -30.86 -22.41
C GLU A 67 -18.62 -30.02 -23.26
N LYS A 68 -19.14 -29.06 -24.03
CA LYS A 68 -18.29 -28.14 -24.81
C LYS A 68 -17.42 -27.24 -23.93
N LEU A 69 -17.93 -26.79 -22.79
CA LEU A 69 -17.15 -26.01 -21.83
C LEU A 69 -15.98 -26.83 -21.29
N SER A 70 -16.21 -28.09 -20.91
CA SER A 70 -15.19 -29.04 -20.46
C SER A 70 -14.09 -29.22 -21.52
N ASP A 71 -14.49 -29.41 -22.79
CA ASP A 71 -13.55 -29.52 -23.92
C ASP A 71 -12.69 -28.25 -24.10
N ILE A 72 -13.27 -27.06 -23.89
CA ILE A 72 -12.59 -25.78 -24.04
C ILE A 72 -11.61 -25.53 -22.89
N VAL A 73 -12.00 -25.81 -21.64
CA VAL A 73 -11.16 -25.54 -20.45
C VAL A 73 -10.07 -26.60 -20.27
N GLY A 74 -10.35 -27.86 -20.63
CA GLY A 74 -9.41 -28.97 -20.53
C GLY A 74 -8.75 -29.08 -19.15
N SER A 75 -7.44 -29.33 -19.13
CA SER A 75 -6.64 -29.52 -17.91
C SER A 75 -6.39 -28.25 -17.09
N LYS A 76 -6.83 -27.08 -17.59
CA LYS A 76 -6.75 -25.81 -16.86
C LYS A 76 -7.80 -25.77 -15.74
N ALA A 77 -8.94 -26.42 -15.93
CA ALA A 77 -9.92 -26.60 -14.88
C ALA A 77 -9.33 -27.45 -13.75
N LYS A 78 -9.30 -26.89 -12.56
CA LYS A 78 -8.86 -27.51 -11.31
C LYS A 78 -10.03 -27.95 -10.47
N ASP A 79 -11.16 -27.24 -10.59
CA ASP A 79 -12.38 -27.63 -9.91
C ASP A 79 -13.62 -26.98 -10.52
N ILE A 80 -14.79 -27.49 -10.16
CA ILE A 80 -16.10 -26.94 -10.50
C ILE A 80 -17.07 -27.03 -9.32
N TYR A 81 -17.82 -25.95 -9.09
CA TYR A 81 -18.82 -25.83 -8.04
C TYR A 81 -20.12 -25.30 -8.60
N ILE A 82 -21.19 -26.06 -8.42
CA ILE A 82 -22.55 -25.69 -8.86
C ILE A 82 -23.45 -25.69 -7.63
N ILE A 83 -24.19 -24.59 -7.42
CA ILE A 83 -25.20 -24.44 -6.37
C ILE A 83 -26.57 -24.14 -6.99
N PRO A 84 -27.70 -24.44 -6.32
CA PRO A 84 -29.02 -24.28 -6.92
C PRO A 84 -29.50 -22.83 -6.89
N GLY A 85 -30.21 -22.44 -7.95
CA GLY A 85 -31.00 -21.21 -8.00
C GLY A 85 -32.51 -21.44 -7.79
N ASN A 86 -33.28 -20.36 -7.71
CA ASN A 86 -34.72 -20.44 -7.44
C ASN A 86 -35.51 -21.06 -8.60
N HIS A 87 -35.01 -20.97 -9.84
CA HIS A 87 -35.58 -21.62 -11.02
C HIS A 87 -35.07 -23.04 -11.25
N ASP A 88 -34.15 -23.57 -10.43
CA ASP A 88 -33.79 -24.99 -10.47
C ASP A 88 -34.77 -25.86 -9.66
N LYS A 89 -35.58 -25.26 -8.79
CA LYS A 89 -36.55 -25.97 -7.95
C LYS A 89 -37.81 -26.33 -8.74
N VAL A 90 -38.22 -27.60 -8.70
CA VAL A 90 -39.56 -28.01 -9.11
C VAL A 90 -40.52 -27.68 -7.97
N ARG A 91 -41.17 -26.51 -8.08
CA ARG A 91 -42.09 -26.00 -7.05
C ARG A 91 -43.29 -26.94 -6.86
N ASN A 92 -43.72 -27.08 -5.61
CA ASN A 92 -44.88 -27.91 -5.25
C ASN A 92 -45.72 -27.24 -4.13
N CYS A 93 -46.92 -27.78 -3.88
CA CYS A 93 -47.87 -27.19 -2.93
C CYS A 93 -47.42 -27.22 -1.46
N VAL A 94 -46.38 -27.99 -1.11
CA VAL A 94 -45.87 -28.13 0.25
C VAL A 94 -44.89 -26.98 0.59
N ASP A 95 -44.32 -26.32 -0.42
CA ASP A 95 -43.29 -25.28 -0.26
C ASP A 95 -43.75 -24.12 0.65
N SER A 96 -44.96 -23.60 0.43
CA SER A 96 -45.51 -22.51 1.25
C SER A 96 -45.72 -22.94 2.70
N LYS A 97 -46.24 -24.15 2.91
CA LYS A 97 -46.49 -24.69 4.26
C LYS A 97 -45.20 -24.89 5.04
N MET A 98 -44.15 -25.39 4.38
CA MET A 98 -42.83 -25.54 4.99
C MET A 98 -42.26 -24.20 5.46
N LEU A 99 -42.45 -23.14 4.66
CA LEU A 99 -41.90 -21.84 5.00
C LEU A 99 -42.64 -21.18 6.19
N GLU A 100 -43.95 -21.44 6.30
CA GLU A 100 -44.80 -21.06 7.45
C GLU A 100 -44.39 -21.80 8.73
N ASP A 101 -44.10 -23.11 8.62
CA ASP A 101 -43.72 -23.95 9.75
C ASP A 101 -42.26 -23.72 10.23
N TYR A 102 -41.42 -23.02 9.46
CA TYR A 102 -40.02 -22.76 9.86
C TYR A 102 -39.92 -21.69 10.96
N ASP A 103 -39.53 -22.13 12.16
CA ASP A 103 -38.97 -21.32 13.24
C ASP A 103 -37.46 -21.60 13.40
N LYS A 104 -36.68 -20.53 13.48
CA LYS A 104 -35.24 -20.57 13.72
C LYS A 104 -34.86 -21.23 15.05
N LYS A 105 -35.71 -21.15 16.08
CA LYS A 105 -35.46 -21.79 17.38
C LYS A 105 -35.59 -23.31 17.32
N GLU A 106 -36.35 -23.81 16.36
CA GLU A 106 -36.67 -25.23 16.15
C GLU A 106 -36.04 -25.72 14.81
N ALA A 107 -34.98 -25.05 14.35
CA ALA A 107 -34.39 -25.27 13.03
C ALA A 107 -33.95 -26.71 12.77
N GLN A 108 -33.48 -27.42 13.82
CA GLN A 108 -33.04 -28.81 13.69
C GLN A 108 -34.22 -29.79 13.57
N GLU A 109 -35.32 -29.53 14.26
CA GLU A 109 -36.57 -30.30 14.16
C GLU A 109 -37.18 -30.08 12.77
N PHE A 110 -37.22 -28.83 12.32
CA PHE A 110 -37.60 -28.48 10.95
C PHE A 110 -36.78 -29.27 9.91
N TYR A 111 -35.45 -29.31 10.07
CA TYR A 111 -34.59 -30.05 9.14
C TYR A 111 -34.97 -31.54 9.08
N GLN A 112 -35.19 -32.20 10.22
CA GLN A 112 -35.53 -33.62 10.29
C GLN A 112 -36.88 -33.92 9.62
N ASP A 113 -37.89 -33.08 9.87
CA ASP A 113 -39.25 -33.32 9.41
C ASP A 113 -39.45 -32.94 7.94
N TYR A 114 -38.84 -31.83 7.51
CA TYR A 114 -39.17 -31.16 6.26
C TYR A 114 -38.08 -31.22 5.19
N TRP A 115 -36.80 -31.35 5.53
CA TRP A 115 -35.72 -31.20 4.52
C TRP A 115 -35.77 -32.23 3.39
N LYS A 116 -36.29 -33.42 3.65
CA LYS A 116 -36.53 -34.46 2.62
C LYS A 116 -37.42 -33.98 1.47
N TYR A 117 -38.38 -33.08 1.73
CA TYR A 117 -39.25 -32.51 0.70
C TYR A 117 -38.53 -31.43 -0.12
N VAL A 118 -37.66 -30.63 0.53
CA VAL A 118 -36.78 -29.71 -0.20
C VAL A 118 -35.91 -30.49 -1.18
N LYS A 119 -35.25 -31.56 -0.70
CA LYS A 119 -34.43 -32.43 -1.55
C LYS A 119 -35.23 -33.03 -2.71
N PHE A 120 -36.46 -33.45 -2.47
CA PHE A 120 -37.32 -33.96 -3.53
C PHE A 120 -37.57 -32.92 -4.64
N GLY A 121 -37.82 -31.66 -4.28
CA GLY A 121 -37.99 -30.56 -5.24
C GLY A 121 -36.75 -30.25 -6.10
N PHE A 122 -35.56 -30.61 -5.61
CA PHE A 122 -34.28 -30.49 -6.34
C PHE A 122 -33.73 -31.83 -6.83
N SER A 123 -34.52 -32.90 -6.85
CA SER A 123 -34.02 -34.23 -7.26
C SER A 123 -33.51 -34.24 -8.71
N GLN A 124 -34.25 -33.63 -9.64
CA GLN A 124 -33.85 -33.50 -11.04
C GLN A 124 -32.65 -32.56 -11.22
N TYR A 125 -32.55 -31.52 -10.38
CA TYR A 125 -31.37 -30.65 -10.31
C TYR A 125 -30.13 -31.46 -9.94
N GLN A 126 -30.19 -32.25 -8.86
CA GLN A 126 -29.06 -33.04 -8.38
C GLN A 126 -28.61 -34.07 -9.41
N GLU A 127 -29.55 -34.72 -10.12
CA GLU A 127 -29.24 -35.62 -11.22
C GLU A 127 -28.53 -34.88 -12.37
N LEU A 128 -29.03 -33.71 -12.77
CA LEU A 128 -28.37 -32.90 -13.79
C LEU A 128 -26.96 -32.46 -13.38
N VAL A 129 -26.76 -31.98 -12.16
CA VAL A 129 -25.44 -31.58 -11.65
C VAL A 129 -24.48 -32.77 -11.59
N LYS A 130 -24.97 -33.96 -11.22
CA LYS A 130 -24.19 -35.20 -11.27
C LYS A 130 -23.69 -35.50 -12.68
N GLU A 131 -24.59 -35.42 -13.65
CA GLU A 131 -24.25 -35.62 -15.06
C GLU A 131 -23.27 -34.54 -15.56
N ILE A 132 -23.39 -33.29 -15.11
CA ILE A 132 -22.44 -32.21 -15.44
C ILE A 132 -21.06 -32.50 -14.85
N TYR A 133 -20.96 -32.82 -13.56
CA TYR A 133 -19.68 -33.13 -12.91
C TYR A 133 -18.96 -34.30 -13.59
N ALA A 134 -19.69 -35.32 -14.04
CA ALA A 134 -19.13 -36.43 -14.79
C ALA A 134 -18.49 -36.04 -16.14
N LYS A 135 -18.74 -34.82 -16.65
CA LYS A 135 -18.10 -34.30 -17.87
C LYS A 135 -16.74 -33.65 -17.62
N PHE A 136 -16.39 -33.33 -16.37
CA PHE A 136 -15.17 -32.60 -16.04
C PHE A 136 -14.10 -33.53 -15.48
N ASN A 137 -12.96 -33.61 -16.17
CA ASN A 137 -11.83 -34.47 -15.77
C ASN A 137 -11.20 -34.09 -14.42
N CYS A 138 -11.44 -32.87 -13.93
CA CYS A 138 -10.97 -32.43 -12.61
C CYS A 138 -11.82 -32.96 -11.45
N VAL A 139 -12.96 -33.60 -11.72
CA VAL A 139 -13.81 -34.22 -10.70
C VAL A 139 -13.54 -35.71 -10.65
N GLU A 140 -12.70 -36.14 -9.70
CA GLU A 140 -12.32 -37.55 -9.55
C GLU A 140 -13.44 -38.43 -8.98
N ASP A 141 -14.16 -37.92 -7.98
CA ASP A 141 -15.27 -38.62 -7.31
C ASP A 141 -16.53 -37.76 -7.33
N VAL A 142 -17.39 -38.03 -8.31
CA VAL A 142 -18.64 -37.29 -8.52
C VAL A 142 -19.60 -37.46 -7.33
N GLU A 143 -19.69 -38.64 -6.72
CA GLU A 143 -20.61 -38.88 -5.61
C GLU A 143 -20.21 -38.07 -4.39
N ARG A 144 -18.91 -38.02 -4.09
CA ARG A 144 -18.38 -37.21 -2.99
C ARG A 144 -18.48 -35.71 -3.26
N LYS A 145 -18.40 -35.29 -4.53
CA LYS A 145 -18.49 -33.88 -4.93
C LYS A 145 -19.90 -33.32 -4.74
N ILE A 146 -20.93 -34.14 -4.93
CA ILE A 146 -22.32 -33.72 -4.79
C ILE A 146 -22.66 -33.46 -3.34
N LYS A 147 -23.22 -32.28 -3.07
CA LYS A 147 -23.83 -31.96 -1.78
C LYS A 147 -25.25 -32.51 -1.75
N THR A 148 -25.44 -33.64 -1.08
CA THR A 148 -26.75 -34.32 -0.95
C THR A 148 -27.81 -33.45 -0.31
N ASP A 149 -27.39 -32.58 0.63
CA ASP A 149 -28.26 -31.62 1.28
C ASP A 149 -28.30 -30.26 0.57
N LEU A 150 -27.74 -30.15 -0.65
CA LEU A 150 -27.74 -28.94 -1.50
C LEU A 150 -26.91 -27.76 -0.94
N TYR A 151 -26.26 -27.94 0.20
CA TYR A 151 -25.35 -27.01 0.84
C TYR A 151 -24.18 -27.78 1.48
N GLY A 152 -23.12 -27.06 1.84
CA GLY A 152 -21.97 -27.64 2.55
C GLY A 152 -20.67 -26.90 2.27
N VAL A 153 -19.55 -27.53 2.60
CA VAL A 153 -18.20 -26.98 2.40
C VAL A 153 -17.41 -27.85 1.45
N SER A 154 -16.79 -27.23 0.46
CA SER A 154 -15.84 -27.91 -0.41
C SER A 154 -14.48 -27.24 -0.32
N VAL A 155 -13.42 -28.01 -0.59
CA VAL A 155 -12.05 -27.52 -0.50
C VAL A 155 -11.32 -27.86 -1.79
N THR A 156 -10.67 -26.86 -2.37
CA THR A 156 -9.75 -27.04 -3.50
C THR A 156 -8.33 -26.79 -3.02
N GLU A 157 -7.46 -27.79 -3.22
CA GLU A 157 -6.03 -27.69 -2.95
C GLU A 157 -5.24 -27.51 -4.24
N LEU A 158 -4.69 -26.31 -4.44
CA LEU A 158 -3.86 -25.97 -5.58
C LEU A 158 -2.41 -26.31 -5.27
N SER A 159 -2.08 -27.61 -5.42
CA SER A 159 -0.77 -28.17 -5.04
C SER A 159 0.43 -27.47 -5.70
N SER A 160 0.27 -27.00 -6.95
CA SER A 160 1.34 -26.30 -7.70
C SER A 160 1.80 -24.99 -7.05
N ILE A 161 0.97 -24.39 -6.21
CA ILE A 161 1.23 -23.12 -5.51
C ILE A 161 1.03 -23.23 -3.98
N ASN A 162 0.80 -24.45 -3.48
CA ASN A 162 0.57 -24.75 -2.06
C ASN A 162 -0.56 -23.90 -1.40
N LYS A 163 -1.66 -23.65 -2.13
CA LYS A 163 -2.81 -22.88 -1.61
C LYS A 163 -4.02 -23.79 -1.35
N LYS A 164 -4.73 -23.55 -0.24
CA LYS A 164 -5.94 -24.27 0.18
C LYS A 164 -7.12 -23.30 0.26
N ILE A 165 -8.11 -23.49 -0.60
CA ILE A 165 -9.26 -22.57 -0.74
C ILE A 165 -10.53 -23.29 -0.28
N ALA A 166 -11.28 -22.68 0.63
CA ALA A 166 -12.58 -23.17 1.06
C ALA A 166 -13.72 -22.51 0.26
N PHE A 167 -14.69 -23.32 -0.14
CA PHE A 167 -15.92 -22.90 -0.81
C PHE A 167 -17.12 -23.26 0.07
N LEU A 168 -17.77 -22.25 0.64
CA LEU A 168 -18.99 -22.37 1.43
C LEU A 168 -20.18 -22.31 0.46
N GLN A 169 -20.88 -23.42 0.28
CA GLN A 169 -21.97 -23.54 -0.67
C GLN A 169 -23.30 -23.39 0.06
N PHE A 170 -23.98 -22.27 -0.14
CA PHE A 170 -25.28 -21.99 0.46
C PHE A 170 -26.41 -22.24 -0.53
N ASN A 171 -27.43 -22.96 -0.10
CA ASN A 171 -28.73 -23.00 -0.76
C ASN A 171 -29.57 -21.84 -0.21
N THR A 172 -29.74 -20.78 -1.00
CA THR A 172 -30.67 -19.68 -0.72
C THR A 172 -32.02 -19.86 -1.43
N ALA A 173 -32.13 -20.86 -2.31
CA ALA A 173 -33.31 -21.13 -3.13
C ALA A 173 -34.38 -21.98 -2.43
N TRP A 174 -34.05 -22.67 -1.33
CA TRP A 174 -35.01 -23.55 -0.66
C TRP A 174 -36.25 -22.81 -0.17
N ALA A 175 -36.07 -21.57 0.31
CA ALA A 175 -37.10 -20.70 0.87
C ALA A 175 -37.88 -19.92 -0.21
N CYS A 176 -37.58 -20.11 -1.49
CA CYS A 176 -38.28 -19.42 -2.57
C CYS A 176 -39.69 -19.97 -2.76
N THR A 177 -40.63 -19.05 -2.91
CA THR A 177 -42.05 -19.34 -3.20
C THR A 177 -42.52 -18.68 -4.48
N GLY A 178 -41.78 -17.70 -5.01
CA GLY A 178 -42.21 -16.87 -6.13
C GLY A 178 -41.12 -15.97 -6.67
N ASP A 179 -41.53 -15.00 -7.48
CA ASP A 179 -40.63 -13.99 -8.06
C ASP A 179 -40.66 -12.68 -7.24
N ALA A 180 -41.42 -12.65 -6.13
CA ALA A 180 -41.59 -11.51 -5.24
C ALA A 180 -40.98 -11.77 -3.84
N ASP A 181 -39.88 -12.53 -3.82
CA ASP A 181 -39.20 -13.00 -2.61
C ASP A 181 -38.10 -12.04 -2.10
N GLU A 182 -37.92 -10.90 -2.76
CA GLU A 182 -37.01 -9.84 -2.32
C GLU A 182 -37.29 -9.45 -0.85
N ARG A 183 -36.23 -9.44 -0.02
CA ARG A 183 -36.27 -9.22 1.45
C ARG A 183 -37.08 -10.25 2.26
N LYS A 184 -37.41 -11.41 1.69
CA LYS A 184 -38.24 -12.43 2.36
C LYS A 184 -37.55 -13.78 2.51
N LEU A 185 -36.39 -13.98 1.89
CA LEU A 185 -35.71 -15.26 1.92
C LEU A 185 -35.13 -15.57 3.30
N LYS A 186 -35.11 -16.86 3.62
CA LYS A 186 -34.51 -17.41 4.86
C LYS A 186 -33.33 -18.30 4.48
N ILE A 187 -32.21 -18.20 5.19
CA ILE A 187 -31.04 -19.05 4.95
C ILE A 187 -31.19 -20.38 5.68
N GLY A 188 -31.79 -20.39 6.87
CA GLY A 188 -31.93 -21.60 7.69
C GLY A 188 -30.76 -21.79 8.65
N ALA A 189 -31.01 -21.73 9.97
CA ALA A 189 -29.93 -21.88 10.97
C ALA A 189 -29.25 -23.26 10.94
N PHE A 190 -30.01 -24.32 10.64
CA PHE A 190 -29.49 -25.69 10.47
C PHE A 190 -28.37 -25.77 9.42
N GLN A 191 -28.50 -25.03 8.32
CA GLN A 191 -27.52 -25.00 7.24
C GLN A 191 -26.24 -24.29 7.71
N LEU A 192 -26.36 -23.19 8.46
CA LEU A 192 -25.21 -22.47 8.98
C LEU A 192 -24.42 -23.31 10.00
N GLU A 193 -25.11 -24.01 10.89
CA GLU A 193 -24.47 -24.88 11.89
C GLU A 193 -23.74 -26.04 11.23
N SER A 194 -24.36 -26.68 10.25
CA SER A 194 -23.72 -27.75 9.47
C SER A 194 -22.48 -27.26 8.71
N ILE A 195 -22.56 -26.09 8.06
CA ILE A 195 -21.45 -25.50 7.31
C ILE A 195 -20.29 -25.13 8.24
N VAL A 196 -20.58 -24.57 9.43
CA VAL A 196 -19.54 -24.26 10.43
C VAL A 196 -18.84 -25.53 10.91
N GLY A 197 -19.58 -26.60 11.18
CA GLY A 197 -19.01 -27.90 11.55
C GLY A 197 -18.10 -28.46 10.45
N GLU A 198 -18.63 -28.58 9.23
CA GLU A 198 -17.87 -29.12 8.08
C GLU A 198 -16.65 -28.26 7.75
N TYR A 199 -16.74 -26.94 7.89
CA TYR A 199 -15.62 -26.02 7.66
C TYR A 199 -14.45 -26.30 8.60
N GLU A 200 -14.70 -26.41 9.90
CA GLU A 200 -13.67 -26.70 10.90
C GLU A 200 -13.12 -28.12 10.77
N ASP A 201 -13.97 -29.10 10.45
CA ASP A 201 -13.54 -30.49 10.22
C ASP A 201 -12.58 -30.60 9.01
N LEU A 202 -12.90 -29.92 7.91
CA LEU A 202 -12.09 -29.93 6.69
C LEU A 202 -10.84 -29.05 6.77
N LYS A 203 -10.80 -28.10 7.72
CA LYS A 203 -9.66 -27.20 7.93
C LYS A 203 -8.44 -28.00 8.34
N GLY A 204 -8.59 -28.91 9.29
CA GLY A 204 -7.49 -29.69 9.84
C GLY A 204 -6.39 -28.78 10.41
N GLU A 205 -5.12 -29.17 10.25
CA GLU A 205 -3.98 -28.41 10.79
C GLU A 205 -3.60 -27.19 9.94
N LYS A 206 -3.81 -27.25 8.62
CA LYS A 206 -3.48 -26.17 7.69
C LYS A 206 -4.68 -25.22 7.54
N LYS A 207 -4.49 -23.96 7.94
CA LYS A 207 -5.49 -22.90 7.71
C LYS A 207 -5.80 -22.73 6.21
N TYR A 208 -7.02 -22.29 5.92
CA TYR A 208 -7.38 -21.86 4.58
C TYR A 208 -6.66 -20.56 4.23
N ASP A 209 -6.21 -20.45 2.98
CA ASP A 209 -5.58 -19.24 2.44
C ASP A 209 -6.64 -18.23 1.95
N LEU A 210 -7.84 -18.72 1.63
CA LEU A 210 -8.98 -17.93 1.17
C LEU A 210 -10.28 -18.72 1.43
N THR A 211 -11.32 -18.04 1.90
CA THR A 211 -12.67 -18.61 2.03
C THR A 211 -13.66 -17.85 1.15
N ILE A 212 -14.40 -18.57 0.32
CA ILE A 212 -15.36 -18.03 -0.64
C ILE A 212 -16.75 -18.60 -0.36
N ALA A 213 -17.72 -17.74 -0.10
CA ALA A 213 -19.13 -18.07 -0.05
C ALA A 213 -19.77 -18.02 -1.43
N LEU A 214 -20.55 -19.04 -1.76
CA LEU A 214 -21.34 -19.17 -2.97
C LEU A 214 -22.82 -19.21 -2.59
N ALA A 215 -23.63 -18.35 -3.18
CA ALA A 215 -25.08 -18.37 -3.04
C ALA A 215 -25.74 -17.87 -4.33
N HIS A 216 -26.95 -18.33 -4.65
CA HIS A 216 -27.64 -17.78 -5.82
C HIS A 216 -28.07 -16.32 -5.58
N HIS A 217 -28.76 -16.07 -4.45
CA HIS A 217 -29.24 -14.73 -4.12
C HIS A 217 -28.19 -13.87 -3.40
N PRO A 218 -28.13 -12.56 -3.71
CA PRO A 218 -27.38 -11.57 -2.92
C PRO A 218 -27.88 -11.50 -1.46
N LEU A 219 -27.02 -11.00 -0.56
CA LEU A 219 -27.30 -10.96 0.89
C LEU A 219 -28.55 -10.14 1.23
N ASP A 220 -28.81 -9.07 0.47
CA ASP A 220 -29.94 -8.18 0.68
C ASP A 220 -31.27 -8.81 0.26
N TRP A 221 -31.32 -9.99 -0.36
CA TRP A 221 -32.58 -10.72 -0.61
C TRP A 221 -33.12 -11.46 0.61
N LEU A 222 -32.27 -11.70 1.60
CA LEU A 222 -32.67 -12.31 2.86
C LEU A 222 -33.51 -11.31 3.69
N THR A 223 -34.34 -11.85 4.59
CA THR A 223 -34.93 -11.01 5.65
C THR A 223 -33.82 -10.38 6.48
N GLY A 224 -34.07 -9.21 7.07
CA GLY A 224 -33.04 -8.51 7.85
C GLY A 224 -32.47 -9.34 9.02
N GLU A 225 -33.27 -10.24 9.61
CA GLU A 225 -32.77 -11.15 10.66
C GLU A 225 -31.84 -12.23 10.09
N GLU A 226 -32.22 -12.86 8.98
CA GLU A 226 -31.45 -13.94 8.33
C GLU A 226 -30.18 -13.40 7.68
N GLU A 227 -30.23 -12.20 7.10
CA GLU A 227 -29.06 -11.46 6.61
C GLU A 227 -28.04 -11.23 7.72
N ASN A 228 -28.50 -10.72 8.88
CA ASN A 228 -27.63 -10.49 10.04
C ASN A 228 -27.04 -11.79 10.59
N LEU A 229 -27.85 -12.86 10.62
CA LEU A 229 -27.40 -14.18 11.05
C LEU A 229 -26.27 -14.70 10.17
N LEU A 230 -26.47 -14.69 8.84
CA LEU A 230 -25.46 -15.13 7.88
C LEU A 230 -24.21 -14.25 7.95
N ARG A 231 -24.38 -12.91 7.90
CA ARG A 231 -23.27 -11.94 7.99
C ARG A 231 -22.41 -12.16 9.23
N THR A 232 -23.03 -12.40 10.38
CA THR A 232 -22.30 -12.65 11.65
C THR A 232 -21.41 -13.89 11.56
N LYS A 233 -21.86 -14.95 10.87
CA LYS A 233 -21.09 -16.19 10.72
C LYS A 233 -19.98 -16.04 9.69
N ILE A 234 -20.27 -15.45 8.53
CA ILE A 234 -19.28 -15.31 7.44
C ILE A 234 -18.20 -14.26 7.76
N LEU A 235 -18.52 -13.17 8.45
CA LEU A 235 -17.54 -12.12 8.81
C LEU A 235 -16.74 -12.41 10.09
N SER A 236 -17.01 -13.51 10.78
CA SER A 236 -16.33 -13.82 12.04
C SER A 236 -15.07 -14.64 11.78
N ASN A 237 -13.91 -14.09 12.18
CA ASN A 237 -12.61 -14.75 12.11
C ASN A 237 -12.49 -15.96 13.06
N TYR A 238 -13.48 -16.15 13.95
CA TYR A 238 -13.62 -17.32 14.83
C TYR A 238 -14.64 -18.34 14.31
N SER A 239 -15.21 -18.09 13.12
CA SER A 239 -16.17 -18.97 12.48
C SER A 239 -15.72 -19.22 11.05
N LEU A 240 -16.38 -18.62 10.04
CA LEU A 240 -16.15 -18.97 8.65
C LEU A 240 -15.08 -18.12 7.95
N ASP A 241 -14.65 -16.99 8.55
CA ASP A 241 -13.54 -16.13 8.05
C ASP A 241 -13.60 -15.92 6.52
N CYS A 242 -14.77 -15.46 6.04
CA CYS A 242 -15.11 -15.41 4.62
C CYS A 242 -14.65 -14.11 3.97
N ASP A 243 -13.81 -14.22 2.95
CA ASP A 243 -13.23 -13.08 2.23
C ASP A 243 -14.10 -12.60 1.06
N VAL A 244 -14.76 -13.54 0.38
CA VAL A 244 -15.51 -13.26 -0.85
C VAL A 244 -16.89 -13.93 -0.83
N TYR A 245 -17.92 -13.20 -1.25
CA TYR A 245 -19.27 -13.72 -1.47
C TYR A 245 -19.64 -13.59 -2.94
N ILE A 246 -19.89 -14.70 -3.63
CA ILE A 246 -20.23 -14.73 -5.06
C ILE A 246 -21.70 -15.10 -5.22
N SER A 247 -22.45 -14.28 -5.96
CA SER A 247 -23.88 -14.52 -6.22
C SER A 247 -24.38 -14.03 -7.59
N GLY A 248 -25.60 -14.41 -7.96
CA GLY A 248 -26.26 -14.03 -9.21
C GLY A 248 -27.61 -13.34 -8.98
N HIS A 249 -28.65 -13.82 -9.67
CA HIS A 249 -30.07 -13.46 -9.52
C HIS A 249 -30.49 -12.06 -9.98
N ILE A 250 -29.78 -11.01 -9.59
CA ILE A 250 -30.20 -9.62 -9.89
C ILE A 250 -29.99 -9.19 -11.35
N HIS A 251 -29.58 -10.11 -12.23
CA HIS A 251 -29.32 -9.91 -13.67
C HIS A 251 -28.53 -8.63 -13.96
N ASN A 252 -27.68 -8.25 -13.01
CA ASN A 252 -26.87 -7.06 -13.00
C ASN A 252 -25.48 -7.44 -12.51
N ARG A 253 -24.51 -6.60 -12.86
CA ARG A 253 -23.12 -6.72 -12.43
C ARG A 253 -22.87 -5.72 -11.32
N ASP A 254 -22.38 -6.20 -10.19
CA ASP A 254 -21.98 -5.33 -9.09
C ASP A 254 -20.80 -5.92 -8.33
N VAL A 255 -19.96 -5.03 -7.83
CA VAL A 255 -18.86 -5.37 -6.94
C VAL A 255 -18.86 -4.41 -5.78
N THR A 256 -19.13 -4.94 -4.59
CA THR A 256 -19.17 -4.13 -3.37
C THR A 256 -18.20 -4.70 -2.34
N ASN A 257 -17.63 -3.82 -1.51
CA ASN A 257 -16.79 -4.24 -0.39
C ASN A 257 -17.44 -3.79 0.91
N LEU A 258 -17.71 -4.75 1.78
CA LEU A 258 -18.23 -4.54 3.12
C LEU A 258 -17.06 -4.54 4.09
N LEU A 259 -16.78 -3.39 4.69
CA LEU A 259 -15.72 -3.24 5.68
C LEU A 259 -16.29 -3.13 7.09
N SER A 260 -15.82 -3.98 7.99
CA SER A 260 -15.98 -3.83 9.44
C SER A 260 -14.60 -3.66 10.09
N PRO A 261 -14.50 -3.18 11.35
CA PRO A 261 -13.21 -3.08 12.04
C PRO A 261 -12.46 -4.41 12.24
N ARG A 262 -13.10 -5.57 12.00
CA ARG A 262 -12.55 -6.91 12.26
C ARG A 262 -12.33 -7.76 11.01
N HIS A 263 -13.06 -7.47 9.93
CA HIS A 263 -13.05 -8.24 8.69
C HIS A 263 -13.51 -7.37 7.50
N SER A 264 -13.08 -7.70 6.29
CA SER A 264 -13.66 -7.20 5.04
C SER A 264 -14.26 -8.32 4.20
N LEU A 265 -15.38 -8.10 3.53
CA LEU A 265 -16.01 -9.05 2.62
C LEU A 265 -16.25 -8.39 1.27
N THR A 266 -15.72 -9.00 0.20
CA THR A 266 -15.98 -8.55 -1.17
C THR A 266 -17.14 -9.34 -1.76
N THR A 267 -18.21 -8.66 -2.16
CA THR A 267 -19.35 -9.29 -2.85
C THR A 267 -19.18 -9.14 -4.36
N LEU A 268 -19.28 -10.24 -5.09
CA LEU A 268 -19.11 -10.29 -6.54
C LEU A 268 -20.41 -10.82 -7.17
N VAL A 269 -21.09 -9.98 -7.96
CA VAL A 269 -22.37 -10.32 -8.55
C VAL A 269 -22.29 -10.32 -10.07
N SER A 270 -22.78 -11.40 -10.70
CA SER A 270 -22.84 -11.54 -12.15
C SER A 270 -23.90 -12.55 -12.55
N GLY A 271 -24.54 -12.35 -13.70
CA GLY A 271 -25.48 -13.32 -14.26
C GLY A 271 -25.79 -13.02 -15.72
N ILE A 272 -26.07 -14.08 -16.48
CA ILE A 272 -26.45 -13.98 -17.90
C ILE A 272 -27.85 -13.38 -18.00
N GLY A 273 -28.78 -13.90 -17.21
CA GLY A 273 -30.15 -13.42 -17.14
C GLY A 273 -31.11 -14.10 -18.11
N TRP A 274 -32.33 -13.58 -18.21
CA TRP A 274 -33.43 -14.20 -18.94
C TRP A 274 -33.15 -14.37 -20.45
N PRO A 275 -33.66 -15.43 -21.10
CA PRO A 275 -33.60 -15.56 -22.55
C PRO A 275 -34.41 -14.47 -23.27
N ASP A 276 -33.87 -13.92 -24.36
CA ASP A 276 -34.50 -12.84 -25.15
C ASP A 276 -35.89 -13.22 -25.72
N ASP A 277 -36.15 -14.51 -25.91
CA ASP A 277 -37.40 -15.02 -26.51
C ASP A 277 -38.67 -14.71 -25.66
N GLU A 278 -38.55 -14.40 -24.37
CA GLU A 278 -39.71 -14.19 -23.47
C GLU A 278 -40.19 -12.74 -23.35
N ARG A 279 -39.31 -11.77 -23.65
CA ARG A 279 -39.66 -10.34 -23.64
C ARG A 279 -39.12 -9.73 -24.92
N PRO A 280 -39.85 -9.82 -26.05
CA PRO A 280 -39.44 -9.20 -27.30
C PRO A 280 -39.45 -7.67 -27.14
N THR A 281 -38.34 -7.12 -26.66
CA THR A 281 -38.02 -5.71 -26.73
C THR A 281 -37.38 -5.42 -28.09
N SER A 282 -37.41 -4.15 -28.52
CA SER A 282 -36.80 -3.74 -29.79
C SER A 282 -35.28 -3.99 -29.87
N PHE A 283 -34.65 -4.31 -28.73
CA PHE A 283 -33.23 -4.62 -28.57
C PHE A 283 -33.09 -5.81 -27.61
N PRO A 284 -32.14 -6.75 -27.84
CA PRO A 284 -31.87 -7.87 -26.93
C PRO A 284 -31.36 -7.37 -25.58
N HIS A 285 -31.55 -8.17 -24.53
CA HIS A 285 -31.06 -7.84 -23.21
C HIS A 285 -29.53 -7.91 -23.15
N LYS A 286 -28.91 -7.06 -22.32
CA LYS A 286 -27.47 -7.12 -22.08
C LYS A 286 -27.16 -8.25 -21.10
N HIS A 287 -26.50 -9.29 -21.58
CA HIS A 287 -26.10 -10.45 -20.78
C HIS A 287 -24.70 -10.30 -20.26
N THR A 288 -24.40 -10.77 -19.04
CA THR A 288 -23.07 -10.61 -18.44
C THR A 288 -22.50 -11.90 -17.88
N TYR A 289 -21.17 -12.00 -17.88
CA TYR A 289 -20.45 -13.01 -17.11
C TYR A 289 -19.11 -12.43 -16.65
N SER A 290 -18.49 -13.04 -15.63
CA SER A 290 -17.31 -12.47 -14.98
C SER A 290 -16.19 -13.48 -14.77
N TRP A 291 -14.96 -12.95 -14.75
CA TRP A 291 -13.77 -13.66 -14.27
C TRP A 291 -13.18 -12.92 -13.08
N TYR A 292 -12.72 -13.69 -12.08
CA TYR A 292 -12.06 -13.15 -10.90
C TYR A 292 -10.70 -13.81 -10.75
N GLN A 293 -9.63 -13.05 -10.94
CA GLN A 293 -8.27 -13.56 -10.84
C GLN A 293 -7.67 -13.15 -9.50
N PHE A 294 -7.32 -14.15 -8.70
CA PHE A 294 -6.81 -13.98 -7.34
C PHE A 294 -5.28 -14.05 -7.33
N ASN A 295 -4.68 -13.08 -6.64
CA ASN A 295 -3.25 -13.05 -6.32
C ASN A 295 -3.13 -12.94 -4.79
N LEU A 296 -3.13 -14.09 -4.12
CA LEU A 296 -3.25 -14.21 -2.67
C LEU A 296 -2.08 -13.54 -1.95
N ASP A 297 -0.85 -13.77 -2.43
CA ASP A 297 0.36 -13.19 -1.82
C ASP A 297 0.46 -11.67 -2.04
N LEU A 298 -0.19 -11.15 -3.09
CA LEU A 298 -0.26 -9.73 -3.40
C LEU A 298 -1.49 -9.04 -2.78
N ASN A 299 -2.33 -9.80 -2.07
CA ASN A 299 -3.60 -9.33 -1.52
C ASN A 299 -4.49 -8.66 -2.58
N SER A 300 -4.62 -9.21 -3.79
CA SER A 300 -5.38 -8.57 -4.87
C SER A 300 -6.30 -9.51 -5.66
N ILE A 301 -7.38 -8.94 -6.17
CA ILE A 301 -8.34 -9.55 -7.09
C ILE A 301 -8.46 -8.65 -8.31
N ASP A 302 -8.23 -9.23 -9.49
CA ASP A 302 -8.55 -8.61 -10.78
C ASP A 302 -9.93 -9.09 -11.23
N VAL A 303 -10.85 -8.15 -11.41
CA VAL A 303 -12.24 -8.41 -11.81
C VAL A 303 -12.43 -8.01 -13.26
N TYR A 304 -12.76 -8.99 -14.10
CA TYR A 304 -13.07 -8.81 -15.51
C TYR A 304 -14.55 -9.08 -15.73
N VAL A 305 -15.29 -8.08 -16.22
CA VAL A 305 -16.71 -8.22 -16.55
C VAL A 305 -16.89 -8.09 -18.05
N ARG A 306 -17.60 -9.04 -18.64
CA ARG A 306 -17.87 -9.09 -20.07
C ARG A 306 -19.36 -9.06 -20.31
N SER A 307 -19.77 -8.39 -21.38
CA SER A 307 -21.18 -8.20 -21.71
C SER A 307 -21.47 -8.44 -23.18
N SER A 308 -22.64 -8.99 -23.48
CA SER A 308 -23.13 -9.12 -24.84
C SER A 308 -23.46 -7.76 -25.47
N ASN A 309 -23.30 -7.68 -26.79
CA ASN A 309 -23.84 -6.62 -27.62
C ASN A 309 -25.13 -7.08 -28.34
N ASP A 310 -25.68 -6.24 -29.21
CA ASP A 310 -26.95 -6.50 -29.92
C ASP A 310 -26.93 -7.73 -30.85
N ILE A 311 -25.76 -8.30 -31.14
CA ILE A 311 -25.60 -9.54 -31.93
C ILE A 311 -25.13 -10.71 -31.06
N ASN A 312 -25.33 -10.63 -29.75
CA ASN A 312 -24.99 -11.66 -28.76
C ASN A 312 -23.49 -11.98 -28.65
N LYS A 313 -22.58 -11.10 -29.11
CA LYS A 313 -21.14 -11.27 -28.93
C LYS A 313 -20.67 -10.58 -27.65
N PHE A 314 -19.85 -11.27 -26.87
CA PHE A 314 -19.30 -10.72 -25.63
C PHE A 314 -18.06 -9.86 -25.88
N GLN A 315 -17.98 -8.75 -25.15
CA GLN A 315 -16.87 -7.79 -25.17
C GLN A 315 -16.66 -7.20 -23.76
N PRO A 316 -15.54 -6.52 -23.48
CA PRO A 316 -15.30 -5.92 -22.18
C PRO A 316 -16.39 -4.89 -21.87
N ASP A 317 -16.91 -4.91 -20.65
CA ASP A 317 -17.97 -4.00 -20.25
C ASP A 317 -17.42 -2.61 -19.85
N LEU A 318 -17.13 -1.77 -20.85
CA LEU A 318 -16.55 -0.44 -20.62
C LEU A 318 -17.43 0.50 -19.76
N GLN A 319 -18.73 0.20 -19.61
CA GLN A 319 -19.60 0.95 -18.69
C GLN A 319 -19.37 0.56 -17.23
N PHE A 320 -18.90 -0.66 -16.98
CA PHE A 320 -18.47 -1.11 -15.65
C PHE A 320 -17.12 -0.49 -15.25
N TYR A 321 -16.24 -0.24 -16.22
CA TYR A 321 -14.93 0.36 -16.00
C TYR A 321 -15.03 1.89 -15.94
N THR A 322 -15.13 2.41 -14.70
CA THR A 322 -15.42 3.82 -14.43
C THR A 322 -14.21 4.75 -14.54
N THR A 323 -12.99 4.28 -14.26
CA THR A 323 -11.76 5.09 -14.36
C THR A 323 -11.07 4.90 -15.72
N GLN A 324 -10.25 5.88 -16.13
CA GLN A 324 -9.47 5.78 -17.38
C GLN A 324 -8.54 4.57 -17.36
N GLN A 325 -7.86 4.32 -16.23
CA GLN A 325 -6.97 3.17 -16.08
C GLN A 325 -7.72 1.84 -16.21
N ASN A 326 -8.89 1.70 -15.58
CA ASN A 326 -9.70 0.49 -15.67
C ASN A 326 -10.16 0.20 -17.10
N ARG A 327 -10.40 1.25 -17.91
CA ARG A 327 -10.78 1.11 -19.33
C ARG A 327 -9.61 0.66 -20.20
N VAL A 328 -8.40 1.15 -19.91
CA VAL A 328 -7.17 0.74 -20.61
C VAL A 328 -6.83 -0.71 -20.28
N ASP A 329 -6.91 -1.08 -19.00
CA ASP A 329 -6.58 -2.43 -18.52
C ASP A 329 -7.73 -3.44 -18.67
N GLU A 330 -8.91 -2.95 -19.05
CA GLU A 330 -10.17 -3.70 -19.16
C GLU A 330 -10.50 -4.54 -17.91
N LYS A 331 -10.22 -3.99 -16.72
CA LYS A 331 -10.44 -4.66 -15.42
C LYS A 331 -10.61 -3.68 -14.27
N ILE A 332 -11.14 -4.17 -13.15
CA ILE A 332 -11.10 -3.50 -11.84
C ILE A 332 -10.15 -4.27 -10.92
N VAL A 333 -9.31 -3.57 -10.16
CA VAL A 333 -8.43 -4.17 -9.15
C VAL A 333 -8.93 -3.80 -7.76
N MET A 334 -9.01 -4.78 -6.86
CA MET A 334 -9.39 -4.57 -5.46
C MET A 334 -8.57 -5.48 -4.54
N PRO A 335 -8.41 -5.12 -3.26
CA PRO A 335 -7.74 -6.00 -2.31
C PRO A 335 -8.63 -7.16 -1.90
N ILE A 336 -8.02 -8.30 -1.54
CA ILE A 336 -8.74 -9.43 -0.92
C ILE A 336 -9.15 -9.04 0.51
N ASP A 337 -8.18 -8.57 1.29
CA ASP A 337 -8.33 -8.12 2.66
C ASP A 337 -7.98 -6.62 2.76
N GLN A 338 -8.99 -5.80 3.03
CA GLN A 338 -8.83 -4.35 3.17
C GLN A 338 -7.97 -3.96 4.39
N HIS A 339 -7.91 -4.80 5.44
CA HIS A 339 -7.12 -4.50 6.65
C HIS A 339 -5.62 -4.65 6.43
N LYS A 340 -5.22 -5.39 5.40
CA LYS A 340 -3.81 -5.47 4.95
C LYS A 340 -3.42 -4.31 4.04
N THR A 341 -4.33 -3.39 3.74
CA THR A 341 -4.01 -2.18 2.98
C THR A 341 -3.50 -1.09 3.92
N GLN A 342 -2.48 -0.36 3.48
CA GLN A 342 -2.02 0.84 4.16
C GLN A 342 -2.23 2.06 3.24
N PRO A 343 -3.44 2.64 3.21
CA PRO A 343 -3.78 3.72 2.29
C PRO A 343 -3.24 5.08 2.74
N TYR A 344 -2.50 5.16 3.85
CA TYR A 344 -1.89 6.38 4.34
C TYR A 344 -0.58 6.10 5.08
N PHE A 345 0.26 7.13 5.21
CA PHE A 345 1.41 7.12 6.09
C PHE A 345 1.24 8.10 7.25
N TYR A 346 1.91 7.80 8.37
CA TYR A 346 1.88 8.63 9.57
C TYR A 346 2.88 9.77 9.47
N LEU A 347 2.45 10.95 9.89
CA LEU A 347 3.28 12.12 10.08
C LEU A 347 3.67 12.27 11.56
N SER A 348 4.90 12.67 11.79
CA SER A 348 5.47 12.83 13.11
C SER A 348 4.83 14.01 13.83
N THR A 349 4.45 13.76 15.09
CA THR A 349 3.92 14.78 15.99
C THR A 349 4.76 14.83 17.25
N VAL A 350 4.67 15.95 17.96
CA VAL A 350 5.32 16.12 19.28
C VAL A 350 4.86 15.03 20.28
N GLU A 351 5.66 14.82 21.33
CA GLU A 351 5.38 13.80 22.35
C GLU A 351 4.01 14.03 23.02
N GLY A 352 3.29 12.93 23.28
CA GLY A 352 1.96 12.97 23.90
C GLY A 352 0.79 13.31 22.95
N ARG A 353 1.04 13.54 21.65
CA ARG A 353 -0.02 13.72 20.63
C ARG A 353 -0.14 12.52 19.70
N THR A 354 -1.34 12.30 19.18
CA THR A 354 -1.60 11.30 18.16
C THR A 354 -1.08 11.77 16.81
N SER A 355 -0.40 10.87 16.08
CA SER A 355 0.08 11.15 14.72
C SER A 355 -1.05 11.59 13.79
N LYS A 356 -0.75 12.56 12.92
CA LYS A 356 -1.59 12.86 11.75
C LYS A 356 -1.30 11.84 10.65
N VAL A 357 -2.23 11.68 9.70
CA VAL A 357 -2.08 10.75 8.57
C VAL A 357 -2.16 11.51 7.25
N CYS A 358 -1.41 11.04 6.26
CA CYS A 358 -1.44 11.53 4.88
C CYS A 358 -1.79 10.37 3.96
N TYR A 359 -2.90 10.48 3.22
CA TYR A 359 -3.37 9.42 2.33
C TYR A 359 -2.55 9.36 1.04
N PHE A 360 -2.30 8.14 0.56
CA PHE A 360 -1.75 7.88 -0.76
C PHE A 360 -2.80 8.26 -1.81
N THR A 361 -2.44 9.19 -2.68
CA THR A 361 -3.18 9.63 -3.87
C THR A 361 -2.36 9.38 -5.13
N GLY A 362 -2.94 9.59 -6.31
CA GLY A 362 -2.17 9.55 -7.57
C GLY A 362 -0.95 10.48 -7.54
N ASP A 363 -1.10 11.68 -6.97
CA ASP A 363 -0.01 12.64 -6.81
C ASP A 363 1.06 12.19 -5.82
N THR A 364 0.67 11.39 -4.81
CA THR A 364 1.63 10.83 -3.86
C THR A 364 2.70 10.01 -4.58
N VAL A 365 2.29 9.15 -5.51
CA VAL A 365 3.22 8.29 -6.26
C VAL A 365 4.22 9.13 -7.07
N LYS A 366 3.75 10.19 -7.74
CA LYS A 366 4.61 11.14 -8.46
C LYS A 366 5.62 11.82 -7.54
N TRP A 367 5.17 12.26 -6.37
CA TRP A 367 6.04 12.88 -5.37
C TRP A 367 7.05 11.92 -4.76
N LEU A 368 6.70 10.64 -4.55
CA LEU A 368 7.63 9.61 -4.09
C LEU A 368 8.78 9.42 -5.07
N GLN A 369 8.48 9.27 -6.36
CA GLN A 369 9.48 9.15 -7.43
C GLN A 369 10.39 10.38 -7.49
N THR A 370 9.77 11.56 -7.38
CA THR A 370 10.49 12.85 -7.33
C THR A 370 11.43 12.91 -6.13
N TYR A 371 10.96 12.55 -4.92
CA TYR A 371 11.76 12.53 -3.70
C TYR A 371 12.95 11.58 -3.79
N MET A 372 12.74 10.34 -4.28
CA MET A 372 13.82 9.37 -4.47
C MET A 372 14.92 9.92 -5.39
N THR A 373 14.53 10.60 -6.48
CA THR A 373 15.46 11.24 -7.41
C THR A 373 16.24 12.38 -6.74
N ILE A 374 15.58 13.21 -5.94
CA ILE A 374 16.20 14.31 -5.17
C ILE A 374 17.26 13.77 -4.21
N ILE A 375 16.91 12.77 -3.39
CA ILE A 375 17.84 12.19 -2.40
C ILE A 375 19.00 11.47 -3.10
N GLY A 376 18.75 10.76 -4.20
CA GLY A 376 19.80 10.14 -5.01
C GLY A 376 20.81 11.16 -5.54
N LYS A 377 20.34 12.24 -6.17
CA LYS A 377 21.18 13.34 -6.67
C LYS A 377 21.97 14.00 -5.52
N CYS A 378 21.35 14.19 -4.35
CA CYS A 378 21.99 14.77 -3.17
C CYS A 378 23.13 13.89 -2.64
N ARG A 379 22.89 12.59 -2.41
CA ARG A 379 23.88 11.64 -1.89
C ARG A 379 25.13 11.56 -2.77
N ILE A 380 24.96 11.51 -4.09
CA ILE A 380 26.08 11.45 -5.03
C ILE A 380 26.98 12.70 -4.90
N LYS A 381 26.39 13.90 -4.80
CA LYS A 381 27.16 15.14 -4.67
C LYS A 381 27.87 15.22 -3.33
N VAL A 382 27.18 14.90 -2.24
CA VAL A 382 27.76 14.91 -0.89
C VAL A 382 28.91 13.90 -0.77
N TYR A 383 28.77 12.70 -1.35
CA TYR A 383 29.83 11.70 -1.38
C TYR A 383 31.08 12.19 -2.13
N LYS A 384 30.91 12.86 -3.28
CA LYS A 384 32.05 13.43 -4.02
C LYS A 384 32.81 14.49 -3.21
N GLU A 385 32.09 15.32 -2.46
CA GLU A 385 32.73 16.29 -1.57
C GLU A 385 33.45 15.60 -0.41
N LEU A 386 32.87 14.53 0.17
CA LEU A 386 33.57 13.74 1.19
C LEU A 386 34.86 13.13 0.64
N GLU A 387 34.85 12.56 -0.56
CA GLU A 387 36.05 12.02 -1.20
C GLU A 387 37.14 13.09 -1.36
N LYS A 388 36.78 14.27 -1.84
CA LYS A 388 37.72 15.40 -1.94
C LYS A 388 38.36 15.72 -0.58
N ILE A 389 37.55 15.85 0.48
CA ILE A 389 38.03 16.14 1.84
C ILE A 389 38.95 15.03 2.35
N LYS A 390 38.65 13.76 2.04
CA LYS A 390 39.52 12.62 2.38
C LYS A 390 40.89 12.74 1.73
N TYR A 391 40.96 13.08 0.44
CA TYR A 391 42.23 13.29 -0.27
C TYR A 391 43.04 14.43 0.36
N ASP A 392 42.41 15.60 0.55
CA ASP A 392 43.07 16.78 1.10
C ASP A 392 43.59 16.52 2.52
N THR A 393 42.79 15.82 3.34
CA THR A 393 43.16 15.45 4.72
C THR A 393 44.32 14.47 4.75
N TYR A 394 44.30 13.43 3.91
CA TYR A 394 45.38 12.46 3.81
C TYR A 394 46.71 13.13 3.44
N ASP A 395 46.71 13.99 2.42
CA ASP A 395 47.94 14.65 1.95
C ASP A 395 48.54 15.57 3.02
N ILE A 396 47.69 16.33 3.73
CA ILE A 396 48.13 17.18 4.84
C ILE A 396 48.69 16.34 5.98
N MET A 397 48.01 15.25 6.37
CA MET A 397 48.46 14.39 7.46
C MET A 397 49.77 13.67 7.12
N LYS A 398 49.89 13.15 5.90
CA LYS A 398 51.13 12.56 5.38
C LYS A 398 52.29 13.54 5.41
N TYR A 399 52.07 14.77 4.94
CA TYR A 399 53.08 15.83 5.00
C TYR A 399 53.48 16.15 6.45
N LEU A 400 52.52 16.24 7.37
CA LEU A 400 52.78 16.53 8.79
C LEU A 400 53.62 15.43 9.46
N LEU A 401 53.36 14.16 9.13
CA LEU A 401 54.12 13.01 9.64
C LEU A 401 55.54 12.98 9.08
N LEU A 402 55.71 13.10 7.77
CA LEU A 402 57.03 13.06 7.11
C LEU A 402 57.92 14.25 7.48
N SER A 403 57.32 15.40 7.79
CA SER A 403 58.05 16.62 8.18
C SER A 403 58.49 16.65 9.65
N ASP A 404 58.03 15.73 10.51
CA ASP A 404 58.40 15.71 11.94
C ASP A 404 59.65 14.86 12.21
N LYS A 405 60.82 15.50 12.10
CA LYS A 405 62.13 14.88 12.39
C LYS A 405 62.29 14.35 13.82
N ARG A 406 61.47 14.77 14.79
CA ARG A 406 61.52 14.27 16.18
C ARG A 406 60.67 13.01 16.33
N LEU A 407 59.53 12.96 15.66
CA LEU A 407 58.65 11.79 15.63
C LEU A 407 59.33 10.61 14.91
N ALA A 408 60.00 10.88 13.79
CA ALA A 408 60.76 9.89 13.02
C ALA A 408 61.91 9.21 13.80
N LYS A 409 62.36 9.81 14.91
CA LYS A 409 63.38 9.20 15.80
C LYS A 409 62.78 8.22 16.83
N LYS A 410 61.45 8.22 16.99
CA LYS A 410 60.76 7.48 18.07
C LYS A 410 59.81 6.40 17.55
N ILE A 411 59.32 6.54 16.32
CA ILE A 411 58.25 5.69 15.75
C ILE A 411 58.53 5.47 14.25
N ASP A 412 58.09 4.32 13.74
CA ASP A 412 58.07 4.00 12.31
C ASP A 412 57.02 4.86 11.57
N VAL A 413 57.50 5.89 10.87
CA VAL A 413 56.65 6.84 10.14
C VAL A 413 56.08 6.23 8.87
N GLU A 414 56.79 5.30 8.22
CA GLU A 414 56.32 4.65 6.99
C GLU A 414 55.12 3.76 7.27
N ARG A 415 55.17 2.98 8.37
CA ARG A 415 54.02 2.22 8.85
C ARG A 415 52.81 3.12 9.13
N LEU A 416 53.01 4.27 9.77
CA LEU A 416 51.92 5.21 10.06
C LEU A 416 51.31 5.79 8.77
N VAL A 417 52.13 6.09 7.75
CA VAL A 417 51.61 6.54 6.45
C VAL A 417 50.81 5.44 5.75
N HIS A 418 51.22 4.17 5.88
CA HIS A 418 50.45 3.03 5.37
C HIS A 418 49.11 2.89 6.10
N GLU A 419 49.10 2.95 7.43
CA GLU A 419 47.86 2.92 8.23
C GLU A 419 46.92 4.10 7.89
N LEU A 420 47.46 5.29 7.54
CA LEU A 420 46.66 6.40 7.03
C LEU A 420 46.07 6.11 5.64
N TYR A 421 46.85 5.51 4.75
CA TYR A 421 46.35 5.09 3.44
C TYR A 421 45.21 4.08 3.59
N ASP A 422 45.38 3.09 4.47
CA ASP A 422 44.37 2.06 4.76
C ASP A 422 43.05 2.68 5.26
N ILE A 423 43.12 3.71 6.12
CA ILE A 423 41.91 4.43 6.56
C ILE A 423 41.26 5.19 5.40
N PHE A 424 41.98 6.11 4.76
CA PHE A 424 41.35 7.08 3.85
C PHE A 424 41.03 6.50 2.46
N TYR A 425 41.75 5.46 2.02
CA TYR A 425 41.54 4.84 0.71
C TYR A 425 40.85 3.48 0.77
N LEU A 426 41.14 2.66 1.79
CA LEU A 426 40.57 1.32 1.91
C LEU A 426 39.42 1.23 2.92
N GLY A 427 39.18 2.29 3.71
CA GLY A 427 38.14 2.29 4.74
C GLY A 427 38.43 1.34 5.89
N ILE A 428 39.69 0.96 6.10
CA ILE A 428 40.08 0.04 7.17
C ILE A 428 40.26 0.85 8.46
N ASP A 429 39.53 0.46 9.50
CA ASP A 429 39.49 1.20 10.74
C ASP A 429 40.75 0.99 11.59
N HIS A 430 41.64 1.98 11.57
CA HIS A 430 42.77 2.10 12.49
C HIS A 430 42.53 3.22 13.52
N LYS A 431 41.50 3.11 14.40
CA LYS A 431 41.06 4.10 15.44
C LYS A 431 42.14 4.84 16.22
N ASN A 432 43.35 4.33 16.29
CA ASN A 432 44.42 4.86 17.13
C ASN A 432 45.30 5.91 16.43
N ILE A 433 45.44 5.87 15.10
CA ILE A 433 46.39 6.74 14.41
C ILE A 433 45.91 8.20 14.32
N VAL A 434 44.62 8.40 14.00
CA VAL A 434 44.02 9.75 13.94
C VAL A 434 44.02 10.38 15.34
N LYS A 435 43.69 9.61 16.38
CA LYS A 435 43.78 10.04 17.79
C LYS A 435 45.21 10.33 18.24
N PHE A 436 46.18 9.56 17.75
CA PHE A 436 47.59 9.77 18.04
C PHE A 436 48.07 11.11 17.45
N ILE A 437 47.76 11.38 16.19
CA ILE A 437 48.10 12.62 15.50
C ILE A 437 47.43 13.82 16.19
N TYR A 438 46.19 13.66 16.65
CA TYR A 438 45.47 14.67 17.42
C TYR A 438 46.22 15.13 18.69
N LYS A 439 46.92 14.21 19.38
CA LYS A 439 47.67 14.51 20.61
C LYS A 439 49.04 15.16 20.37
N THR A 440 49.47 15.31 19.11
CA THR A 440 50.77 15.92 18.80
C THR A 440 50.74 17.46 18.90
N ARG A 441 51.91 18.09 19.08
CA ARG A 441 52.05 19.57 19.16
C ARG A 441 51.50 20.32 17.94
N LYS A 442 51.47 19.67 16.76
CA LYS A 442 50.90 20.24 15.53
C LYS A 442 49.39 20.02 15.39
N GLY A 443 48.76 19.27 16.31
CA GLY A 443 47.34 18.90 16.29
C GLY A 443 46.37 20.08 16.33
N LYS A 444 46.73 21.20 16.99
CA LYS A 444 45.87 22.39 17.06
C LYS A 444 45.59 23.03 15.69
N ARG A 445 46.59 23.08 14.80
CA ARG A 445 46.43 23.66 13.44
C ARG A 445 45.62 22.73 12.54
N LEU A 446 45.81 21.42 12.70
CA LEU A 446 45.04 20.39 12.00
C LEU A 446 43.55 20.39 12.44
N LYS A 447 43.30 20.66 13.73
CA LYS A 447 41.94 20.77 14.28
C LYS A 447 41.14 21.92 13.65
N ASN A 448 41.74 23.11 13.54
CA ASN A 448 41.07 24.23 12.87
C ASN A 448 40.78 23.91 11.40
N PHE A 449 41.73 23.29 10.69
CA PHE A 449 41.53 22.85 9.31
C PHE A 449 40.35 21.87 9.19
N TRP A 450 40.27 20.84 10.05
CA TRP A 450 39.13 19.91 10.04
C TRP A 450 37.79 20.58 10.36
N TYR A 451 37.79 21.63 11.19
CA TYR A 451 36.59 22.42 11.45
C TYR A 451 36.16 23.23 10.23
N ASP A 452 37.11 23.80 9.49
CA ASP A 452 36.82 24.47 8.22
C ASP A 452 36.27 23.47 7.19
N GLU A 453 36.89 22.28 7.05
CA GLU A 453 36.42 21.21 6.15
C GLU A 453 35.05 20.66 6.54
N TYR A 454 34.79 20.45 7.84
CA TYR A 454 33.48 20.01 8.31
C TYR A 454 32.40 21.06 8.06
N SER A 455 32.71 22.34 8.29
CA SER A 455 31.79 23.44 7.94
C SER A 455 31.53 23.50 6.42
N GLY A 456 32.57 23.29 5.60
CA GLY A 456 32.45 23.19 4.15
C GLY A 456 31.60 21.99 3.71
N TYR A 457 31.74 20.86 4.37
CA TYR A 457 30.95 19.66 4.14
C TYR A 457 29.46 19.87 4.46
N LEU A 458 29.15 20.48 5.61
CA LEU A 458 27.76 20.82 5.98
C LEU A 458 27.14 21.82 5.01
N GLN A 459 27.92 22.79 4.53
CA GLN A 459 27.51 23.72 3.47
C GLN A 459 27.24 22.98 2.15
N ALA A 460 28.08 22.01 1.79
CA ALA A 460 27.89 21.18 0.60
C ALA A 460 26.61 20.32 0.68
N ILE A 461 26.27 19.80 1.86
CA ILE A 461 24.99 19.11 2.11
C ILE A 461 23.82 20.07 1.81
N CYS A 462 23.85 21.28 2.36
CA CYS A 462 22.79 22.28 2.16
C CYS A 462 22.62 22.62 0.68
N SER A 463 23.71 22.97 0.00
CA SER A 463 23.71 23.34 -1.41
C SER A 463 23.30 22.16 -2.30
N SER A 464 23.75 20.94 -1.98
CA SER A 464 23.43 19.74 -2.76
C SER A 464 21.95 19.38 -2.69
N LEU A 465 21.36 19.43 -1.50
CA LEU A 465 19.94 19.15 -1.32
C LEU A 465 19.07 20.23 -1.98
N ALA A 466 19.35 21.52 -1.76
CA ALA A 466 18.59 22.61 -2.36
C ALA A 466 18.67 22.60 -3.89
N ASN A 467 19.87 22.35 -4.45
CA ASN A 467 20.04 22.23 -5.90
C ASN A 467 19.33 20.99 -6.46
N ALA A 468 19.37 19.85 -5.76
CA ALA A 468 18.67 18.65 -6.21
C ALA A 468 17.15 18.86 -6.28
N ILE A 469 16.57 19.57 -5.30
CA ILE A 469 15.15 19.94 -5.29
C ILE A 469 14.84 20.85 -6.49
N SER A 470 15.58 21.95 -6.64
CA SER A 470 15.35 22.93 -7.71
C SER A 470 15.52 22.35 -9.12
N CYS A 471 16.51 21.48 -9.34
CA CYS A 471 16.74 20.86 -10.65
C CYS A 471 15.63 19.87 -11.03
N THR A 472 15.30 18.94 -10.14
CA THR A 472 14.31 17.89 -10.44
C THR A 472 12.92 18.47 -10.67
N LEU A 473 12.53 19.51 -9.93
CA LEU A 473 11.22 20.13 -10.10
C LEU A 473 11.11 20.98 -11.38
N LYS A 474 12.22 21.57 -11.85
CA LYS A 474 12.26 22.24 -13.15
C LYS A 474 12.19 21.24 -14.31
N GLU A 475 12.90 20.11 -14.19
CA GLU A 475 12.87 19.03 -15.18
C GLU A 475 11.44 18.49 -15.36
N ASN A 476 10.71 18.25 -14.27
CA ASN A 476 9.33 17.74 -14.33
C ASN A 476 8.36 18.73 -15.00
N LYS A 477 8.50 20.05 -14.78
CA LYS A 477 7.65 21.07 -15.42
C LYS A 477 7.85 21.10 -16.94
N VAL A 478 9.09 20.94 -17.41
CA VAL A 478 9.41 20.88 -18.85
C VAL A 478 8.86 19.60 -19.51
N GLU A 479 8.68 18.51 -18.76
CA GLU A 479 8.04 17.29 -19.29
C GLU A 479 6.51 17.43 -19.35
N GLU A 480 5.86 18.09 -18.37
CA GLU A 480 4.42 18.38 -18.41
C GLU A 480 4.06 19.38 -19.52
N ASP A 481 4.90 20.40 -19.76
CA ASP A 481 4.70 21.40 -20.82
C ASP A 481 4.94 20.83 -22.24
N LYS A 482 5.57 19.66 -22.38
CA LYS A 482 5.69 18.97 -23.68
C LYS A 482 4.40 18.24 -24.10
N GLU A 483 3.42 18.08 -23.20
CA GLU A 483 2.08 17.59 -23.52
C GLU A 483 1.07 18.71 -23.81
N GLY A 484 1.49 19.98 -23.71
CA GLY A 484 0.68 21.14 -24.08
C GLY A 484 1.55 22.25 -24.65
N GLU A 485 1.61 22.37 -25.98
CA GLU A 485 2.30 23.47 -26.65
C GLU A 485 1.84 24.83 -26.11
N THR A 486 2.77 25.62 -25.58
CA THR A 486 2.96 27.01 -26.02
C THR A 486 4.34 27.50 -25.62
N GLU A 487 5.13 27.86 -26.63
CA GLU A 487 6.38 28.61 -26.48
C GLU A 487 6.09 30.01 -25.94
N GLY A 488 6.80 30.41 -24.88
CA GLY A 488 6.77 31.76 -24.35
C GLY A 488 8.04 32.03 -23.56
N GLU A 489 8.87 32.92 -24.11
CA GLU A 489 10.11 33.45 -23.54
C GLU A 489 9.90 34.08 -22.15
N GLU A 490 10.87 33.94 -21.25
CA GLU A 490 11.46 35.08 -20.52
C GLU A 490 12.71 34.63 -19.76
N GLU A 491 13.88 34.96 -20.32
CA GLU A 491 15.13 35.06 -19.59
C GLU A 491 15.14 36.30 -18.68
N GLU A 492 15.82 36.16 -17.54
CA GLU A 492 16.27 37.19 -16.61
C GLU A 492 15.24 37.91 -15.71
N LYS A 493 15.02 37.33 -14.52
CA LYS A 493 14.86 38.08 -13.25
C LYS A 493 15.29 37.18 -12.07
N ILE A 494 16.33 37.62 -11.35
CA ILE A 494 16.80 37.23 -9.99
C ILE A 494 16.55 35.76 -9.59
N LYS A 495 17.63 34.97 -9.43
CA LYS A 495 17.62 33.58 -8.89
C LYS A 495 16.83 33.49 -7.57
N GLU A 496 15.52 33.31 -7.66
CA GLU A 496 14.68 33.16 -6.49
C GLU A 496 14.91 31.77 -5.91
N CYS A 497 15.58 31.70 -4.75
CA CYS A 497 15.76 30.42 -4.07
C CYS A 497 14.42 29.98 -3.45
N ASP A 498 13.92 28.88 -3.97
CA ASP A 498 12.61 28.29 -3.70
C ASP A 498 12.56 27.50 -2.39
N VAL A 499 13.73 27.07 -1.93
CA VAL A 499 13.95 26.30 -0.71
C VAL A 499 15.24 26.79 -0.05
N ARG A 500 15.24 26.86 1.29
CA ARG A 500 16.42 27.13 2.10
C ARG A 500 16.72 25.96 3.03
N VAL A 501 17.83 25.28 2.78
CA VAL A 501 18.37 24.21 3.64
C VAL A 501 19.46 24.81 4.52
N HIS A 502 19.50 24.48 5.80
CA HIS A 502 20.45 25.09 6.72
C HIS A 502 20.80 24.21 7.91
N PHE A 503 21.96 24.53 8.51
CA PHE A 503 22.34 24.04 9.83
C PHE A 503 22.46 25.19 10.83
N ARG A 504 22.24 24.88 12.10
CA ARG A 504 22.52 25.77 13.23
C ARG A 504 23.39 25.07 14.26
N CYS A 505 24.14 25.85 15.03
CA CYS A 505 24.98 25.34 16.13
C CYS A 505 24.60 26.00 17.46
N LEU A 506 24.74 25.26 18.55
CA LEU A 506 24.47 25.70 19.92
C LEU A 506 25.58 26.64 20.42
N ASP A 507 25.17 27.79 20.96
CA ASP A 507 25.98 28.58 21.88
C ASP A 507 25.53 28.26 23.31
N LEU A 508 26.42 27.67 24.11
CA LEU A 508 26.12 27.29 25.48
C LEU A 508 25.89 28.50 26.39
N GLU A 509 26.58 29.62 26.14
CA GLU A 509 26.52 30.81 27.00
C GLU A 509 25.15 31.49 26.91
N SER A 510 24.63 31.67 25.70
CA SER A 510 23.32 32.31 25.50
C SER A 510 22.13 31.34 25.40
N ASP A 511 22.37 30.03 25.39
CA ASP A 511 21.40 28.93 25.12
C ASP A 511 20.61 29.14 23.81
N ASN A 512 21.27 29.72 22.80
CA ASN A 512 20.70 29.98 21.48
C ASN A 512 21.39 29.20 20.37
N TYR A 513 20.66 28.98 19.28
CA TYR A 513 21.14 28.33 18.08
C TYR A 513 21.45 29.36 16.99
N TYR A 514 22.73 29.50 16.69
CA TYR A 514 23.26 30.43 15.71
C TYR A 514 23.40 29.79 14.33
N HIS A 515 23.35 30.63 13.30
CA HIS A 515 23.58 30.23 11.92
C HIS A 515 24.96 29.55 11.76
N LEU A 516 24.96 28.30 11.29
CA LEU A 516 26.16 27.57 10.92
C LEU A 516 26.44 27.75 9.42
N CYS A 517 25.53 27.25 8.59
CA CYS A 517 25.58 27.34 7.12
C CYS A 517 24.18 27.26 6.50
N THR A 518 24.03 27.66 5.24
CA THR A 518 22.74 27.67 4.51
C THR A 518 22.93 27.54 3.01
N SER A 519 21.96 26.97 2.29
CA SER A 519 22.03 26.79 0.84
C SER A 519 22.02 28.09 0.03
N ILE A 520 21.66 29.21 0.64
CA ILE A 520 21.57 30.53 0.01
C ILE A 520 22.82 31.35 0.38
N LEU A 521 23.70 31.58 -0.60
CA LEU A 521 24.94 32.34 -0.39
C LEU A 521 24.66 33.86 -0.31
N GLY A 522 25.43 34.59 0.51
CA GLY A 522 25.34 36.04 0.68
C GLY A 522 25.23 36.45 2.16
N GLU A 523 25.87 37.57 2.55
CA GLU A 523 25.87 38.05 3.95
C GLU A 523 24.47 38.49 4.40
N GLU A 524 23.65 38.95 3.47
CA GLU A 524 22.25 39.32 3.64
C GLU A 524 21.34 38.14 4.01
N ASN A 525 21.81 36.89 3.81
CA ASN A 525 21.06 35.66 4.08
C ASN A 525 21.36 35.07 5.47
N TYR A 526 22.06 35.82 6.33
CA TYR A 526 22.38 35.40 7.69
C TYR A 526 21.11 35.22 8.53
N MET A 527 20.95 34.03 9.11
CA MET A 527 19.75 33.73 9.89
C MET A 527 19.86 34.28 11.32
N GLN A 528 18.75 34.84 11.81
CA GLN A 528 18.62 35.23 13.22
C GLN A 528 18.81 34.03 14.15
N SER A 529 19.34 34.27 15.36
CA SER A 529 19.47 33.24 16.38
C SER A 529 18.10 32.71 16.80
N LEU A 530 18.05 31.43 17.15
CA LEU A 530 16.84 30.75 17.57
C LEU A 530 16.99 30.28 19.02
N LYS A 531 16.06 30.67 19.89
CA LYS A 531 16.01 30.18 21.28
C LYS A 531 15.69 28.70 21.30
N TRP A 532 16.22 27.99 22.29
CA TRP A 532 15.77 26.63 22.58
C TRP A 532 14.26 26.62 22.89
N GLY A 533 13.52 25.69 22.25
CA GLY A 533 12.07 25.57 22.39
C GLY A 533 11.42 25.16 21.06
N GLN A 534 10.09 25.29 20.99
CA GLN A 534 9.29 25.01 19.80
C GLN A 534 9.59 23.62 19.18
N LEU A 535 9.61 23.53 17.84
CA LEU A 535 9.90 22.30 17.11
C LEU A 535 11.33 21.83 17.27
N LEU A 536 12.27 22.72 17.61
CA LEU A 536 13.66 22.33 17.84
C LEU A 536 13.78 21.40 19.03
N GLN A 537 13.18 21.81 20.16
CA GLN A 537 13.10 20.97 21.36
C GLN A 537 12.27 19.71 21.09
N SER A 538 11.08 19.88 20.50
CA SER A 538 10.16 18.76 20.28
C SER A 538 10.74 17.70 19.34
N SER A 539 11.48 18.10 18.30
CA SER A 539 12.15 17.18 17.37
C SER A 539 13.27 16.40 18.06
N TYR A 540 14.01 17.06 18.96
CA TYR A 540 15.06 16.41 19.73
C TYR A 540 14.52 15.38 20.73
N GLU A 541 13.44 15.70 21.42
CA GLU A 541 12.80 14.82 22.41
C GLU A 541 12.16 13.60 21.73
N THR A 542 11.43 13.82 20.64
CA THR A 542 10.77 12.74 19.88
C THR A 542 11.74 11.93 19.01
N LYS A 543 12.96 12.43 18.77
CA LYS A 543 13.95 11.87 17.83
C LYS A 543 13.35 11.65 16.43
N LYS A 544 12.57 12.62 15.97
CA LYS A 544 11.90 12.60 14.67
C LYS A 544 11.98 13.98 14.00
N PRO A 545 12.01 14.04 12.67
CA PRO A 545 11.79 15.30 11.95
C PRO A 545 10.36 15.78 12.20
N LEU A 546 10.16 17.09 12.33
CA LEU A 546 8.84 17.68 12.56
C LEU A 546 8.55 18.78 11.55
N VAL A 547 7.41 18.66 10.87
CA VAL A 547 6.87 19.67 9.95
C VAL A 547 6.04 20.70 10.73
N ALA A 548 6.21 21.98 10.43
CA ALA A 548 5.58 23.07 11.18
C ALA A 548 4.07 23.15 10.96
N SER A 549 3.58 22.99 9.74
CA SER A 549 2.14 22.92 9.46
C SER A 549 1.41 21.79 10.22
N ILE A 550 2.10 20.68 10.46
CA ILE A 550 1.57 19.53 11.24
C ILE A 550 1.54 19.85 12.74
N ASN A 551 2.52 20.60 13.23
CA ASN A 551 2.75 20.89 14.65
C ASN A 551 2.59 22.40 14.97
N ARG A 552 1.61 23.05 14.33
CA ARG A 552 1.46 24.53 14.32
C ARG A 552 1.40 25.17 15.71
N GLU A 553 0.73 24.54 16.66
CA GLU A 553 0.62 25.03 18.06
C GLU A 553 2.00 25.19 18.74
N TYR A 554 2.96 24.33 18.38
CA TYR A 554 4.31 24.29 18.98
C TYR A 554 5.32 25.18 18.24
N CYS A 555 4.88 25.93 17.23
CA CYS A 555 5.71 26.92 16.53
C CYS A 555 4.98 28.24 16.31
N ALA A 556 3.99 28.56 17.15
CA ALA A 556 3.18 29.77 17.03
C ALA A 556 4.01 31.05 16.96
N GLU A 557 5.08 31.19 17.77
CA GLU A 557 5.95 32.38 17.70
C GLU A 557 6.70 32.48 16.36
N SER A 558 7.03 31.33 15.75
CA SER A 558 7.69 31.32 14.44
C SER A 558 6.72 31.78 13.34
N TYR A 559 5.47 31.33 13.39
CA TYR A 559 4.41 31.81 12.50
C TYR A 559 4.16 33.31 12.68
N LEU A 560 4.02 33.78 13.91
CA LEU A 560 3.81 35.20 14.21
C LEU A 560 4.96 36.05 13.63
N LYS A 561 6.22 35.66 13.87
CA LYS A 561 7.39 36.35 13.29
C LYS A 561 7.39 36.37 11.78
N ASN A 562 6.88 35.33 11.12
CA ASN A 562 6.80 35.26 9.67
C ASN A 562 5.66 36.13 9.10
N GLU A 563 4.53 36.19 9.79
CA GLU A 563 3.39 37.04 9.43
C GLU A 563 3.73 38.53 9.55
N THR A 564 4.49 38.91 10.60
CA THR A 564 4.91 40.30 10.87
C THR A 564 6.07 40.80 10.01
N LYS A 565 6.61 40.00 9.09
CA LYS A 565 7.67 40.44 8.16
C LYS A 565 7.20 41.58 7.27
N GLU A 566 8.11 42.52 7.00
CA GLU A 566 7.91 43.65 6.08
C GLU A 566 7.65 43.15 4.63
N LYS A 567 7.08 44.00 3.78
CA LYS A 567 6.64 43.61 2.42
C LYS A 567 7.79 43.18 1.50
N ASP A 568 8.99 43.66 1.76
CA ASP A 568 10.24 43.36 1.06
C ASP A 568 10.94 42.09 1.59
N GLN A 569 10.51 41.57 2.75
CA GLN A 569 11.07 40.36 3.34
C GLN A 569 10.31 39.10 2.90
N LYS A 570 11.05 38.10 2.40
CA LYS A 570 10.47 36.84 1.93
C LYS A 570 9.80 36.06 3.08
N LYS A 571 8.49 35.86 2.98
CA LYS A 571 7.69 35.04 3.90
C LYS A 571 7.78 33.58 3.49
N TRP A 572 8.08 32.70 4.44
CA TRP A 572 8.08 31.26 4.18
C TRP A 572 6.66 30.69 4.24
N ILE A 573 6.43 29.56 3.58
CA ILE A 573 5.13 28.86 3.59
C ILE A 573 5.11 27.78 4.68
N ASP A 574 6.14 26.95 4.74
CA ASP A 574 6.29 25.91 5.76
C ASP A 574 7.78 25.61 6.02
N PHE A 575 8.08 24.85 7.06
CA PHE A 575 9.43 24.37 7.35
C PHE A 575 9.42 23.04 8.11
N LEU A 576 10.54 22.31 7.99
CA LEU A 576 10.81 21.09 8.75
C LEU A 576 12.07 21.30 9.61
N THR A 577 12.00 20.85 10.86
CA THR A 577 13.13 20.83 11.80
C THR A 577 13.50 19.38 12.10
N ALA A 578 14.79 19.08 12.09
CA ALA A 578 15.29 17.77 12.45
C ALA A 578 16.61 17.87 13.23
N VAL A 579 16.87 16.89 14.07
CA VAL A 579 18.14 16.78 14.78
C VAL A 579 18.88 15.53 14.31
N PRO A 580 20.01 15.68 13.59
CA PRO A 580 20.82 14.55 13.17
C PRO A 580 21.31 13.74 14.38
N ASN A 581 21.08 12.44 14.35
CA ASN A 581 21.52 11.49 15.36
C ASN A 581 22.95 11.04 15.08
N ALA A 582 23.92 11.84 15.55
CA ALA A 582 25.33 11.46 15.60
C ALA A 582 25.77 11.21 17.05
N TYR A 583 26.66 10.23 17.26
CA TYR A 583 27.07 9.75 18.59
C TYR A 583 27.50 10.86 19.57
N ARG A 584 28.02 11.98 19.05
CA ARG A 584 28.50 13.12 19.85
C ARG A 584 27.68 14.40 19.67
N ASN A 585 26.61 14.38 18.89
CA ASN A 585 25.75 15.54 18.68
C ASN A 585 24.75 15.73 19.84
N ALA A 586 25.24 15.65 21.07
CA ALA A 586 24.45 15.86 22.28
C ALA A 586 25.34 16.43 23.40
N TYR A 587 24.92 17.56 23.94
CA TYR A 587 25.35 18.11 25.21
C TYR A 587 24.44 17.58 26.32
N LEU A 588 25.05 17.16 27.42
CA LEU A 588 24.38 16.67 28.62
C LEU A 588 25.04 17.29 29.85
N GLU A 589 24.24 18.03 30.61
CA GLU A 589 24.61 18.57 31.92
C GLU A 589 23.87 17.79 32.99
N LEU A 590 24.62 17.21 33.92
CA LEU A 590 24.10 16.44 35.04
C LEU A 590 24.35 17.21 36.34
N ASP A 591 23.38 17.12 37.24
CA ASP A 591 23.56 17.54 38.62
C ASP A 591 24.59 16.64 39.29
N ARG A 592 25.60 17.25 39.92
CA ARG A 592 26.76 16.54 40.44
C ARG A 592 26.44 15.63 41.64
N GLU A 593 25.35 15.89 42.34
CA GLU A 593 24.97 15.13 43.54
C GLU A 593 23.88 14.10 43.24
N THR A 594 22.92 14.43 42.37
CA THR A 594 21.75 13.61 42.09
C THR A 594 21.85 12.81 40.78
N GLU A 595 22.87 13.09 39.96
CA GLU A 595 23.02 12.57 38.59
C GLU A 595 21.81 12.85 37.67
N GLN A 596 20.90 13.75 38.09
CA GLN A 596 19.74 14.12 37.29
C GLN A 596 20.14 15.02 36.14
N VAL A 597 19.43 14.90 35.01
CA VAL A 597 19.68 15.72 33.83
C VAL A 597 19.19 17.15 34.07
N ILE A 598 20.13 18.10 34.17
CA ILE A 598 19.86 19.54 34.27
C ILE A 598 19.54 20.09 32.88
N LYS A 599 20.37 19.76 31.89
CA LYS A 599 20.28 20.35 30.55
C LYS A 599 20.66 19.33 29.49
N ARG A 600 19.86 19.24 28.44
CA ARG A 600 20.12 18.39 27.28
C ARG A 600 19.88 19.18 26.00
N ARG A 601 20.87 19.22 25.10
CA ARG A 601 20.82 19.99 23.85
C ARG A 601 21.58 19.26 22.74
N PRO A 602 21.13 19.29 21.48
CA PRO A 602 22.00 18.95 20.36
C PRO A 602 22.99 20.08 20.06
N TRP A 603 24.19 19.74 19.59
CA TRP A 603 25.18 20.73 19.19
C TRP A 603 24.87 21.34 17.82
N VAL A 604 24.40 20.52 16.89
CA VAL A 604 24.09 20.88 15.50
C VAL A 604 22.69 20.41 15.15
N THR A 605 21.90 21.28 14.53
CA THR A 605 20.54 20.97 14.08
C THR A 605 20.35 21.30 12.60
N PHE A 606 19.41 20.60 11.98
CA PHE A 606 19.09 20.70 10.56
C PHE A 606 17.71 21.32 10.37
N GLY A 607 17.58 22.15 9.34
CA GLY A 607 16.30 22.72 8.96
C GLY A 607 16.17 22.92 7.45
N ILE A 608 14.94 22.82 6.98
CA ILE A 608 14.57 23.14 5.60
C ILE A 608 13.33 24.03 5.62
N THR A 609 13.37 25.14 4.88
CA THR A 609 12.27 26.10 4.75
C THR A 609 11.84 26.17 3.29
N ILE A 610 10.54 26.10 3.02
CA ILE A 610 9.98 26.24 1.67
C ILE A 610 9.28 27.59 1.53
N TYR A 611 9.30 28.13 0.31
CA TYR A 611 8.67 29.41 -0.02
C TYR A 611 7.54 29.30 -1.04
N LYS A 612 7.25 28.08 -1.52
CA LYS A 612 6.16 27.77 -2.44
C LYS A 612 5.30 26.66 -1.85
N GLU A 613 3.98 26.82 -1.97
CA GLU A 613 3.01 25.88 -1.42
C GLU A 613 3.08 24.49 -2.08
N GLU A 614 3.46 24.44 -3.35
CA GLU A 614 3.70 23.19 -4.10
C GLU A 614 4.72 22.25 -3.43
N TYR A 615 5.61 22.75 -2.55
CA TYR A 615 6.63 21.93 -1.89
C TYR A 615 6.23 21.43 -0.50
N THR A 616 5.01 21.73 -0.04
CA THR A 616 4.55 21.27 1.28
C THR A 616 4.57 19.75 1.36
N TYR A 617 4.18 19.07 0.28
CA TYR A 617 4.18 17.62 0.20
C TYR A 617 5.58 17.01 0.31
N LEU A 618 6.61 17.70 -0.19
CA LEU A 618 8.00 17.28 -0.05
C LEU A 618 8.42 17.20 1.42
N LEU A 619 7.95 18.12 2.28
CA LEU A 619 8.23 18.09 3.71
C LEU A 619 7.58 16.88 4.40
N TYR A 620 6.37 16.49 3.97
CA TYR A 620 5.70 15.29 4.46
C TYR A 620 6.48 14.02 4.10
N LEU A 621 7.01 13.95 2.88
CA LEU A 621 7.88 12.85 2.47
C LEU A 621 9.22 12.85 3.22
N MET A 622 9.81 14.02 3.48
CA MET A 622 11.03 14.13 4.30
C MET A 622 10.82 13.65 5.74
N ASP A 623 9.64 13.91 6.31
CA ASP A 623 9.25 13.36 7.61
C ASP A 623 9.10 11.83 7.53
N PHE A 624 8.27 11.36 6.60
CA PHE A 624 7.97 9.94 6.40
C PHE A 624 9.22 9.08 6.15
N PHE A 625 10.13 9.54 5.29
CA PHE A 625 11.38 8.84 4.95
C PHE A 625 12.55 9.13 5.89
N ARG A 626 12.32 9.83 7.00
CA ARG A 626 13.36 10.10 8.01
C ARG A 626 14.57 10.80 7.40
N ILE A 627 14.35 12.02 6.90
CA ILE A 627 15.45 12.85 6.40
C ILE A 627 16.58 13.01 7.42
N ASP A 628 16.26 12.97 8.72
CA ASP A 628 17.23 12.95 9.81
C ASP A 628 18.19 11.76 9.73
N ASP A 629 17.74 10.57 9.34
CA ASP A 629 18.60 9.40 9.15
C ASP A 629 19.56 9.60 7.97
N VAL A 630 19.10 10.21 6.88
CA VAL A 630 19.95 10.55 5.72
C VAL A 630 21.03 11.57 6.12
N ILE A 631 20.67 12.60 6.89
CA ILE A 631 21.64 13.60 7.37
C ILE A 631 22.59 12.98 8.39
N SER A 632 22.11 12.08 9.25
CA SER A 632 22.93 11.35 10.23
C SER A 632 23.95 10.45 9.55
N ASP A 633 23.56 9.77 8.47
CA ASP A 633 24.48 8.97 7.64
C ASP A 633 25.63 9.83 7.08
N PHE A 634 25.36 11.05 6.61
CA PHE A 634 26.42 11.98 6.20
C PHE A 634 27.37 12.34 7.35
N PHE A 635 26.84 12.55 8.56
CA PHE A 635 27.66 12.85 9.73
C PHE A 635 28.55 11.65 10.08
N HIS A 636 27.98 10.45 10.12
CA HIS A 636 28.73 9.22 10.41
C HIS A 636 29.81 8.92 9.37
N GLN A 637 29.53 9.14 8.09
CA GLN A 637 30.51 8.95 7.02
C GLN A 637 31.69 9.91 7.17
N PHE A 638 31.45 11.18 7.52
CA PHE A 638 32.53 12.13 7.78
C PHE A 638 33.31 11.75 9.05
N GLU A 639 32.60 11.49 10.15
CA GLU A 639 33.18 11.20 11.47
C GLU A 639 33.99 9.90 11.52
N PHE A 640 33.67 8.95 10.63
CA PHE A 640 34.44 7.72 10.46
C PHE A 640 35.91 8.03 10.12
N TYR A 641 36.16 9.02 9.27
CA TYR A 641 37.51 9.40 8.85
C TYR A 641 38.09 10.51 9.74
N ILE A 642 37.28 11.49 10.12
CA ILE A 642 37.73 12.71 10.80
C ILE A 642 36.88 12.95 12.06
N PRO A 643 37.40 12.70 13.26
CA PRO A 643 36.64 12.85 14.49
C PRO A 643 36.40 14.33 14.81
N ILE A 644 35.13 14.70 14.99
CA ILE A 644 34.73 16.04 15.41
C ILE A 644 34.48 16.08 16.93
N ASP A 645 34.99 17.13 17.55
CA ASP A 645 34.59 17.57 18.88
C ASP A 645 33.63 18.74 18.69
N TYR A 646 32.34 18.49 18.94
CA TYR A 646 31.26 19.43 18.64
C TYR A 646 31.27 20.67 19.53
N GLU A 647 31.72 20.57 20.78
CA GLU A 647 31.84 21.70 21.69
C GLU A 647 32.90 22.69 21.17
N ASP A 648 34.09 22.17 20.89
CA ASP A 648 35.19 22.97 20.36
C ASP A 648 34.89 23.48 18.94
N PHE A 649 34.16 22.71 18.12
CA PHE A 649 33.71 23.13 16.80
C PHE A 649 32.71 24.29 16.89
N ALA A 650 31.67 24.19 17.73
CA ALA A 650 30.69 25.25 17.92
C ALA A 650 31.37 26.54 18.39
N ASN A 651 32.25 26.43 19.39
CA ASN A 651 33.06 27.54 19.89
C ASN A 651 33.96 28.17 18.82
N TYR A 652 34.58 27.36 17.95
CA TYR A 652 35.41 27.83 16.84
C TYR A 652 34.60 28.65 15.83
N ILE A 653 33.41 28.18 15.45
CA ILE A 653 32.52 28.87 14.52
C ILE A 653 32.01 30.19 15.11
N ILE A 654 31.59 30.20 16.37
CA ILE A 654 31.05 31.39 17.04
C ILE A 654 32.15 32.47 17.19
N LYS A 655 33.33 32.10 17.72
CA LYS A 655 34.46 33.03 17.92
C LYS A 655 35.06 33.53 16.60
N GLY A 656 35.09 32.69 15.57
CA GLY A 656 35.55 33.09 14.24
C GLY A 656 34.73 34.24 13.63
N LYS A 657 33.44 34.32 13.95
CA LYS A 657 32.53 35.36 13.46
C LYS A 657 32.57 36.67 14.27
N GLU A 658 32.90 36.61 15.56
CA GLU A 658 33.16 37.83 16.35
C GLU A 658 34.45 38.56 15.89
N GLY A 659 35.45 37.82 15.42
CA GLY A 659 36.68 38.40 14.86
C GLY A 659 36.49 39.15 13.54
N VAL A 660 35.42 38.88 12.78
CA VAL A 660 35.07 39.61 11.55
C VAL A 660 34.36 40.93 11.86
N LYS A 661 33.54 40.99 12.93
CA LYS A 661 32.95 42.26 13.40
C LYS A 661 33.99 43.27 13.88
N ASN A 662 35.00 42.82 14.63
CA ASN A 662 36.03 43.72 15.18
C ASN A 662 37.04 44.25 14.15
N LYS A 663 37.17 43.62 12.97
CA LYS A 663 38.04 44.12 11.89
C LYS A 663 37.42 45.26 11.09
N ASN A 664 36.10 45.40 11.07
CA ASN A 664 35.41 46.50 10.39
C ASN A 664 35.25 47.76 11.27
N GLU A 665 35.50 47.68 12.58
CA GLU A 665 35.47 48.84 13.49
C GLU A 665 36.85 49.45 13.80
N THR A 666 37.95 48.83 13.33
CA THR A 666 39.33 49.30 13.59
C THR A 666 40.14 49.65 12.35
N GLY A 667 39.48 49.81 11.20
CA GLY A 667 40.04 50.46 10.02
C GLY A 667 39.91 51.99 10.13
N LYS A 668 40.82 52.62 10.88
CA LYS A 668 41.12 54.06 10.74
C LYS A 668 42.00 54.30 9.53
#